data_AF-A0A7R7XTT7-F1
#
_entry.id   AF-A0A7R7XTT7-F1
#
_cell.length_a   1.000
_cell.length_b   1.000
_cell.length_c   1.000
_cell.angle_alpha   90.00
_cell.angle_beta   90.00
_cell.angle_gamma   90.00
#
_symmetry.space_group_name_H-M   'P 1'
#
loop_
_entity.id
_entity.type
_entity.pdbx_description
1 polymer ?
#
loop_
_entity_poly.entity_id
_entity_poly.type
_entity_poly.pdbx_seq_one_letter_code
_entity_poly.pdbx_strand_id
1 'polypeptide(L)'
;MEGTASSDSSATMDFSPERREASPQPAPCVIGLYGIRGCGKSFMMNKLKHELGDSDFHFFEGSEVIDSVTAGGLATFQSLTEENKACFRKYAMKRIRSICRESGKIGIVAGHHMFWSEGKDDDTALRVCGEEDIRTYTFILYVNTHVEVTARQRRRDAERHRSKMSIKNLRRWQETEIKELRDLCRENGVLFAAVYPNLVDKLSSLILNFRNHGEIHNQSIADQHFDRALSSHREELRTVIFFDADKTLTPQDTGELFRQILTQNGAKESPLTTLFEDELDHSYAAFRQVMLLYEESCSDTEFDAICNKVASRTALYPQMTFLLHQVRKHHHICPVIVTCGLHRVWEKFVARNGLSNVVKVVGGARLDDGFVVTPSVKKNLVLRAQGHHSAYTWAFGDSPLDIPMLVAANKSIVIVGDEQTRSKAMEPELLKAMVSDRLQAGQALLAKSPSPPRLAGIYSLPVVDIMDPEFVNSILTGGLEVRHATDSAAAKLLMTPTRDSAIQGPSLRASHHKVGAYLARMFVSELIGVEEITIRDVHNNDAAGYRLLEEDKTLIVALMRGGESMAFGVNEVFPSAQFLHAKEPEDLTHEHIEGNATVIIVESVINSGTTIVKFVEAIRAMHRAIRIVVVADVVQKQAVSGDCPIGELARSSKLSIVALRLSNNKYTESGSTDTGNRLFNTTHLA
;
A
#
# COMPACT_ATOMS: atom_id res chain seq x y z
N MET A 1 36.75 -37.15 41.67
CA MET A 1 36.33 -36.21 42.73
C MET A 1 36.83 -34.84 42.31
N GLU A 2 35.89 -33.95 42.08
CA GLU A 2 35.98 -32.72 41.29
C GLU A 2 36.43 -31.49 42.09
N GLY A 3 36.93 -30.49 41.34
CA GLY A 3 37.03 -29.07 41.70
C GLY A 3 38.38 -28.66 42.29
N THR A 4 39.08 -27.59 41.85
CA THR A 4 38.69 -26.35 41.18
C THR A 4 39.92 -25.56 40.69
N ALA A 5 39.67 -24.58 39.80
CA ALA A 5 40.44 -23.34 39.49
C ALA A 5 41.20 -23.24 38.14
N SER A 6 40.70 -22.35 37.25
CA SER A 6 41.50 -21.50 36.34
C SER A 6 40.57 -20.44 35.69
N SER A 7 40.60 -19.19 36.13
CA SER A 7 41.30 -18.04 35.51
C SER A 7 40.59 -17.42 34.30
N ASP A 8 39.99 -16.26 34.53
CA ASP A 8 39.48 -15.31 33.54
C ASP A 8 40.56 -14.89 32.54
N SER A 9 40.20 -14.87 31.26
CA SER A 9 40.97 -14.25 30.19
C SER A 9 40.09 -13.28 29.42
N SER A 10 40.50 -12.01 29.42
CA SER A 10 39.92 -10.90 28.67
C SER A 10 40.01 -11.14 27.16
N ALA A 11 38.86 -11.32 26.50
CA ALA A 11 38.79 -11.39 25.04
C ALA A 11 38.78 -9.97 24.46
N THR A 12 39.85 -9.63 23.75
CA THR A 12 39.97 -8.48 22.86
C THR A 12 39.12 -8.75 21.60
N MET A 13 38.17 -7.85 21.29
CA MET A 13 37.35 -7.92 20.07
C MET A 13 38.19 -7.56 18.84
N ASP A 14 38.40 -8.54 17.97
CA ASP A 14 39.00 -8.40 16.65
C ASP A 14 37.95 -7.84 15.67
N PHE A 15 38.13 -6.59 15.26
CA PHE A 15 37.37 -5.94 14.19
C PHE A 15 37.93 -6.34 12.82
N SER A 16 37.70 -7.60 12.44
CA SER A 16 37.89 -8.06 11.07
C SER A 16 36.54 -7.99 10.33
N PRO A 17 36.44 -7.36 9.15
CA PRO A 17 35.19 -7.27 8.42
C PRO A 17 34.78 -8.68 7.98
N GLU A 18 33.69 -9.18 8.57
CA GLU A 18 33.02 -10.40 8.13
C GLU A 18 32.82 -10.34 6.62
N ARG A 19 33.35 -11.34 5.91
CA ARG A 19 33.06 -11.55 4.50
C ARG A 19 31.55 -11.70 4.39
N ARG A 20 30.88 -10.65 3.90
CA ARG A 20 29.51 -10.73 3.41
C ARG A 20 29.45 -11.90 2.44
N GLU A 21 28.78 -12.99 2.83
CA GLU A 21 28.33 -13.99 1.89
C GLU A 21 27.56 -13.26 0.80
N ALA A 22 28.00 -13.41 -0.44
CA ALA A 22 27.35 -12.79 -1.58
C ALA A 22 25.90 -13.27 -1.61
N SER A 23 24.96 -12.33 -1.56
CA SER A 23 23.54 -12.59 -1.82
C SER A 23 23.42 -13.44 -3.09
N PRO A 24 22.62 -14.52 -3.09
CA PRO A 24 22.47 -15.38 -4.26
C PRO A 24 22.09 -14.53 -5.48
N GLN A 25 22.89 -14.62 -6.55
CA GLN A 25 22.60 -13.85 -7.76
C GLN A 25 21.21 -14.21 -8.30
N PRO A 26 20.42 -13.22 -8.74
CA PRO A 26 19.08 -13.45 -9.26
C PRO A 26 19.11 -14.40 -10.46
N ALA A 27 18.08 -15.23 -10.60
CA ALA A 27 17.96 -16.14 -11.73
C ALA A 27 17.93 -15.36 -13.06
N PRO A 28 18.62 -15.83 -14.12
CA PRO A 28 18.62 -15.13 -15.40
C PRO A 28 17.22 -15.12 -16.03
N CYS A 29 16.87 -14.03 -16.70
CA CYS A 29 15.63 -13.93 -17.45
C CYS A 29 15.74 -14.72 -18.77
N VAL A 30 14.84 -15.67 -18.95
CA VAL A 30 14.75 -16.50 -20.17
C VAL A 30 13.30 -16.51 -20.65
N ILE A 31 13.12 -16.19 -21.94
CA ILE A 31 11.84 -16.06 -22.61
C ILE A 31 11.71 -17.20 -23.63
N GLY A 32 10.70 -18.04 -23.48
CA GLY A 32 10.37 -19.09 -24.43
C GLY A 32 9.45 -18.58 -25.53
N LEU A 33 9.81 -18.79 -26.79
CA LEU A 33 8.95 -18.52 -27.95
C LEU A 33 8.36 -19.84 -28.46
N TYR A 34 7.07 -20.05 -28.19
CA TYR A 34 6.34 -21.30 -28.45
C TYR A 34 5.28 -21.11 -29.55
N GLY A 35 4.74 -22.23 -30.06
CA GLY A 35 3.74 -22.21 -31.11
C GLY A 35 3.79 -23.47 -31.98
N ILE A 36 2.67 -23.80 -32.61
CA ILE A 36 2.59 -24.94 -33.54
C ILE A 36 3.60 -24.82 -34.71
N ARG A 37 3.97 -25.94 -35.33
CA ARG A 37 4.92 -25.91 -36.45
C ARG A 37 4.35 -25.15 -37.65
N GLY A 38 5.11 -24.15 -38.12
CA GLY A 38 4.74 -23.33 -39.26
C GLY A 38 3.93 -22.07 -38.94
N CYS A 39 3.73 -21.71 -37.67
CA CYS A 39 3.04 -20.48 -37.26
C CYS A 39 3.88 -19.19 -37.42
N GLY A 40 5.15 -19.30 -37.83
CA GLY A 40 6.04 -18.14 -38.03
C GLY A 40 7.04 -17.85 -36.90
N LYS A 41 7.32 -18.79 -35.98
CA LYS A 41 8.32 -18.60 -34.90
C LYS A 41 9.67 -18.05 -35.38
N SER A 42 10.29 -18.66 -36.38
CA SER A 42 11.60 -18.20 -36.88
C SER A 42 11.52 -16.82 -37.54
N PHE A 43 10.39 -16.49 -38.19
CA PHE A 43 10.16 -15.14 -38.69
C PHE A 43 10.10 -14.12 -37.55
N MET A 44 9.35 -14.45 -36.48
CA MET A 44 9.26 -13.61 -35.30
C MET A 44 10.60 -13.47 -34.58
N MET A 45 11.36 -14.56 -34.45
CA MET A 45 12.72 -14.55 -33.89
C MET A 45 13.63 -13.61 -34.67
N ASN A 46 13.60 -13.65 -36.01
CA ASN A 46 14.40 -12.76 -36.85
C ASN A 46 13.95 -11.30 -36.76
N LYS A 47 12.63 -11.05 -36.66
CA LYS A 47 12.10 -9.70 -36.41
C LYS A 47 12.63 -9.15 -35.08
N LEU A 48 12.58 -9.94 -34.00
CA LEU A 48 13.08 -9.55 -32.69
C LEU A 48 14.60 -9.32 -32.67
N LYS A 49 15.38 -10.16 -33.37
CA LYS A 49 16.83 -9.94 -33.57
C LYS A 49 17.11 -8.58 -34.18
N HIS A 50 16.34 -8.20 -35.21
CA HIS A 50 16.50 -6.91 -35.88
C HIS A 50 16.07 -5.72 -35.00
N GLU A 51 14.97 -5.85 -34.25
CA GLU A 51 14.42 -4.75 -33.45
C GLU A 51 15.14 -4.53 -32.12
N LEU A 52 15.60 -5.59 -31.45
CA LEU A 52 16.23 -5.54 -30.13
C LEU A 52 17.77 -5.52 -30.20
N GLY A 53 18.35 -6.07 -31.27
CA GLY A 53 19.80 -6.24 -31.41
C GLY A 53 20.42 -7.25 -30.42
N ASP A 54 21.74 -7.41 -30.50
CA ASP A 54 22.50 -8.41 -29.73
C ASP A 54 23.23 -7.83 -28.48
N SER A 55 23.00 -6.55 -28.15
CA SER A 55 23.66 -5.89 -27.02
C SER A 55 23.23 -6.52 -25.69
N ASP A 56 21.92 -6.64 -25.49
CA ASP A 56 21.30 -7.07 -24.22
C ASP A 56 20.63 -8.45 -24.31
N PHE A 57 20.61 -9.04 -25.52
CA PHE A 57 19.85 -10.26 -25.80
C PHE A 57 20.73 -11.36 -26.39
N HIS A 58 20.37 -12.59 -26.07
CA HIS A 58 20.82 -13.79 -26.75
C HIS A 58 19.63 -14.50 -27.37
N PHE A 59 19.79 -14.94 -28.61
CA PHE A 59 18.75 -15.63 -29.35
C PHE A 59 19.18 -17.06 -29.62
N PHE A 60 18.39 -18.02 -29.14
CA PHE A 60 18.67 -19.44 -29.24
C PHE A 60 17.61 -20.15 -30.07
N GLU A 61 18.03 -20.83 -31.13
CA GLU A 61 17.21 -21.85 -31.77
C GLU A 61 17.42 -23.18 -31.01
N GLY A 62 16.38 -23.71 -30.39
CA GLY A 62 16.52 -24.86 -29.47
C GLY A 62 17.19 -26.08 -30.11
N SER A 63 16.96 -26.32 -31.41
CA SER A 63 17.61 -27.40 -32.15
C SER A 63 19.12 -27.20 -32.31
N GLU A 64 19.60 -25.96 -32.44
CA GLU A 64 21.04 -25.66 -32.59
C GLU A 64 21.77 -25.88 -31.27
N VAL A 65 21.14 -25.51 -30.15
CA VAL A 65 21.72 -25.79 -28.83
C VAL A 65 21.76 -27.28 -28.56
N ILE A 66 20.71 -28.03 -28.90
CA ILE A 66 20.66 -29.49 -28.78
C ILE A 66 21.76 -30.15 -29.64
N ASP A 67 21.95 -29.68 -30.88
CA ASP A 67 23.03 -30.14 -31.76
C ASP A 67 24.40 -29.96 -31.09
N SER A 68 24.65 -28.79 -30.51
CA SER A 68 25.92 -28.47 -29.85
C SER A 68 26.23 -29.27 -28.58
N VAL A 69 25.22 -29.89 -27.96
CA VAL A 69 25.38 -30.68 -26.73
C VAL A 69 25.25 -32.18 -26.96
N THR A 70 24.89 -32.60 -28.18
CA THR A 70 24.77 -34.02 -28.53
C THR A 70 26.01 -34.47 -29.31
N ALA A 71 26.73 -35.46 -28.80
CA ALA A 71 27.84 -36.06 -29.53
C ALA A 71 27.32 -36.70 -30.84
N GLY A 72 27.80 -36.21 -31.99
CA GLY A 72 27.30 -36.60 -33.31
C GLY A 72 26.13 -35.76 -33.85
N GLY A 73 25.76 -34.69 -33.15
CA GLY A 73 24.82 -33.68 -33.62
C GLY A 73 23.35 -34.11 -33.61
N LEU A 74 22.52 -33.31 -34.28
CA LEU A 74 21.06 -33.39 -34.26
C LEU A 74 20.53 -34.68 -34.89
N ALA A 75 21.22 -35.24 -35.88
CA ALA A 75 20.85 -36.51 -36.50
C ALA A 75 20.94 -37.66 -35.48
N THR A 76 22.01 -37.70 -34.68
CA THR A 76 22.15 -38.64 -33.58
C THR A 76 21.06 -38.42 -32.54
N PHE A 77 20.79 -37.17 -32.14
CA PHE A 77 19.72 -36.85 -31.20
C PHE A 77 18.35 -37.40 -31.64
N GLN A 78 18.01 -37.26 -32.94
CA GLN A 78 16.73 -37.73 -33.47
C GLN A 78 16.55 -39.26 -33.39
N SER A 79 17.65 -40.00 -33.43
CA SER A 79 17.68 -41.47 -33.36
C SER A 79 17.60 -42.05 -31.93
N LEU A 80 17.70 -41.21 -30.90
CA LEU A 80 17.65 -41.64 -29.50
C LEU A 80 16.23 -42.01 -29.04
N THR A 81 16.13 -42.73 -27.91
CA THR A 81 14.86 -42.92 -27.18
C THR A 81 14.37 -41.60 -26.59
N GLU A 82 13.08 -41.49 -26.27
CA GLU A 82 12.53 -40.23 -25.72
C GLU A 82 13.09 -39.90 -24.33
N GLU A 83 13.44 -40.90 -23.51
CA GLU A 83 14.10 -40.67 -22.21
C GLU A 83 15.47 -40.00 -22.40
N ASN A 84 16.25 -40.50 -23.37
CA ASN A 84 17.54 -39.93 -23.69
C ASN A 84 17.42 -38.53 -24.33
N LYS A 85 16.43 -38.33 -25.21
CA LYS A 85 16.14 -36.99 -25.77
C LYS A 85 15.78 -35.99 -24.67
N ALA A 86 14.98 -36.40 -23.68
CA ALA A 86 14.65 -35.55 -22.54
C ALA A 86 15.89 -35.13 -21.75
N CYS A 87 16.85 -36.03 -21.55
CA CYS A 87 18.13 -35.71 -20.89
C CYS A 87 18.93 -34.65 -21.66
N PHE A 88 19.05 -34.77 -22.98
CA PHE A 88 19.75 -33.78 -23.80
C PHE A 88 19.01 -32.44 -23.89
N ARG A 89 17.66 -32.43 -23.94
CA ARG A 89 16.86 -31.19 -23.85
C ARG A 89 17.14 -30.47 -22.53
N LYS A 90 17.15 -31.21 -21.41
CA LYS A 90 17.51 -30.67 -20.09
C LYS A 90 18.91 -30.08 -20.06
N TYR A 91 19.89 -30.76 -20.66
CA TYR A 91 21.26 -30.25 -20.72
C TYR A 91 21.37 -28.99 -21.58
N ALA A 92 20.67 -28.94 -22.72
CA ALA A 92 20.59 -27.73 -23.55
C ALA A 92 20.00 -26.55 -22.78
N MET A 93 18.91 -26.74 -22.03
CA MET A 93 18.29 -25.69 -21.21
C MET A 93 19.22 -25.21 -20.08
N LYS A 94 19.91 -26.13 -19.40
CA LYS A 94 20.94 -25.78 -18.41
C LYS A 94 22.05 -24.93 -19.04
N ARG A 95 22.49 -25.27 -20.26
CA ARG A 95 23.52 -24.51 -20.99
C ARG A 95 23.04 -23.10 -21.33
N ILE A 96 21.82 -22.94 -21.85
CA ILE A 96 21.23 -21.62 -22.12
C ILE A 96 21.20 -20.78 -20.84
N ARG A 97 20.73 -21.38 -19.74
CA ARG A 97 20.66 -20.70 -18.43
C ARG A 97 22.04 -20.24 -17.95
N SER A 98 23.08 -21.05 -18.13
CA SER A 98 24.46 -20.67 -17.78
C SER A 98 24.93 -19.49 -18.62
N ILE A 99 24.74 -19.53 -19.94
CA ILE A 99 25.15 -18.45 -20.85
C ILE A 99 24.47 -17.13 -20.48
N CYS A 100 23.15 -17.15 -20.21
CA CYS A 100 22.41 -15.94 -19.83
C CYS A 100 22.87 -15.41 -18.46
N ARG A 101 23.17 -16.29 -17.50
CA ARG A 101 23.69 -15.89 -16.18
C ARG A 101 25.09 -15.27 -16.27
N GLU A 102 26.00 -15.89 -17.02
CA GLU A 102 27.38 -15.42 -17.17
C GLU A 102 27.47 -14.09 -17.94
N SER A 103 26.63 -13.93 -18.97
CA SER A 103 26.61 -12.70 -19.78
C SER A 103 25.77 -11.58 -19.18
N GLY A 104 24.85 -11.88 -18.26
CA GLY A 104 23.84 -10.95 -17.75
C GLY A 104 22.76 -10.57 -18.79
N LYS A 105 22.76 -11.20 -19.97
CA LYS A 105 21.82 -10.93 -21.06
C LYS A 105 20.56 -11.79 -20.95
N ILE A 106 19.48 -11.30 -21.56
CA ILE A 106 18.20 -12.03 -21.62
C ILE A 106 18.25 -13.08 -22.74
N GLY A 107 17.88 -14.32 -22.43
CA GLY A 107 17.79 -15.38 -23.42
C GLY A 107 16.39 -15.45 -24.06
N ILE A 108 16.30 -15.45 -25.38
CA ILE A 108 15.06 -15.71 -26.13
C ILE A 108 15.23 -17.04 -26.86
N VAL A 109 14.41 -18.03 -26.55
CA VAL A 109 14.58 -19.42 -26.99
C VAL A 109 13.39 -19.87 -27.83
N ALA A 110 13.61 -20.30 -29.07
CA ALA A 110 12.58 -20.95 -29.87
C ALA A 110 12.40 -22.41 -29.41
N GLY A 111 11.21 -22.74 -28.93
CA GLY A 111 10.87 -24.05 -28.37
C GLY A 111 9.69 -24.73 -29.05
N HIS A 112 9.45 -25.98 -28.64
CA HIS A 112 8.30 -26.78 -29.02
C HIS A 112 7.72 -27.45 -27.77
N HIS A 113 6.41 -27.33 -27.55
CA HIS A 113 5.73 -28.06 -26.46
C HIS A 113 5.40 -29.48 -26.88
N MET A 114 4.81 -29.63 -28.07
CA MET A 114 4.34 -30.91 -28.57
C MET A 114 4.52 -31.05 -30.07
N PHE A 115 4.59 -32.29 -30.53
CA PHE A 115 4.51 -32.67 -31.94
C PHE A 115 3.23 -33.47 -32.18
N TRP A 116 2.50 -33.09 -33.23
CA TRP A 116 1.24 -33.74 -33.60
C TRP A 116 1.40 -34.52 -34.91
N SER A 117 0.97 -35.78 -34.91
CA SER A 117 0.88 -36.63 -36.10
C SER A 117 -0.55 -37.08 -36.35
N GLU A 118 -1.02 -36.89 -37.58
CA GLU A 118 -2.29 -37.45 -38.05
C GLU A 118 -2.08 -38.95 -38.35
N GLY A 119 -2.68 -39.81 -37.53
CA GLY A 119 -2.78 -41.26 -37.78
C GLY A 119 -4.04 -41.61 -38.58
N LYS A 120 -4.09 -42.82 -39.14
CA LYS A 120 -5.29 -43.31 -39.84
C LYS A 120 -6.45 -43.69 -38.90
N ASP A 121 -6.13 -44.05 -37.65
CA ASP A 121 -7.11 -44.50 -36.65
C ASP A 121 -7.12 -43.69 -35.34
N ASP A 122 -6.08 -42.89 -35.05
CA ASP A 122 -6.13 -41.91 -33.96
C ASP A 122 -5.08 -40.79 -34.11
N ASP A 123 -5.39 -39.60 -33.57
CA ASP A 123 -4.46 -38.47 -33.50
C ASP A 123 -3.41 -38.74 -32.40
N THR A 124 -2.12 -38.69 -32.73
CA THR A 124 -1.04 -38.89 -31.74
C THR A 124 -0.35 -37.56 -31.41
N ALA A 125 -0.37 -37.17 -30.14
CA ALA A 125 0.26 -35.97 -29.63
C ALA A 125 1.44 -36.32 -28.71
N LEU A 126 2.67 -36.15 -29.22
CA LEU A 126 3.90 -36.36 -28.46
C LEU A 126 4.30 -35.07 -27.74
N ARG A 127 4.20 -35.06 -26.41
CA ARG A 127 4.66 -33.93 -25.57
C ARG A 127 6.16 -34.03 -25.37
N VAL A 128 6.88 -32.95 -25.68
CA VAL A 128 8.35 -32.91 -25.68
C VAL A 128 8.94 -31.88 -24.73
N CYS A 129 8.14 -30.92 -24.26
CA CYS A 129 8.49 -29.98 -23.21
C CYS A 129 8.00 -30.53 -21.86
N GLY A 130 8.93 -30.79 -20.95
CA GLY A 130 8.62 -31.23 -19.60
C GLY A 130 8.55 -30.07 -18.60
N GLU A 131 8.16 -30.38 -17.37
CA GLU A 131 8.10 -29.43 -16.25
C GLU A 131 9.46 -28.78 -15.95
N GLU A 132 10.53 -29.56 -16.01
CA GLU A 132 11.90 -29.08 -15.78
C GLU A 132 12.38 -28.10 -16.87
N ASP A 133 11.85 -28.22 -18.10
CA ASP A 133 12.13 -27.26 -19.16
C ASP A 133 11.40 -25.94 -18.88
N ILE A 134 10.15 -26.00 -18.42
CA ILE A 134 9.31 -24.84 -18.08
C ILE A 134 9.96 -24.00 -16.98
N ARG A 135 10.50 -24.64 -15.92
CA ARG A 135 11.18 -23.96 -14.79
C ARG A 135 12.43 -23.17 -15.19
N THR A 136 12.94 -23.37 -16.41
CA THR A 136 14.06 -22.57 -16.93
C THR A 136 13.58 -21.19 -17.39
N TYR A 137 12.33 -21.07 -17.81
CA TYR A 137 11.75 -19.84 -18.32
C TYR A 137 11.21 -18.96 -17.21
N THR A 138 11.31 -17.66 -17.44
CA THR A 138 10.60 -16.62 -16.69
C THR A 138 9.31 -16.20 -17.41
N PHE A 139 9.31 -16.29 -18.74
CA PHE A 139 8.17 -15.96 -19.60
C PHE A 139 8.04 -16.95 -20.75
N ILE A 140 6.81 -17.23 -21.18
CA ILE A 140 6.52 -17.94 -22.41
C ILE A 140 5.58 -17.09 -23.27
N LEU A 141 6.03 -16.80 -24.48
CA LEU A 141 5.29 -16.09 -25.51
C LEU A 141 4.84 -17.09 -26.57
N TYR A 142 3.53 -17.24 -26.74
CA TYR A 142 2.95 -18.17 -27.70
C TYR A 142 2.57 -17.48 -29.00
N VAL A 143 3.17 -17.90 -30.12
CA VAL A 143 2.89 -17.37 -31.46
C VAL A 143 1.55 -17.93 -31.98
N ASN A 144 0.46 -17.26 -31.58
CA ASN A 144 -0.93 -17.65 -31.84
C ASN A 144 -1.47 -17.21 -33.22
N THR A 145 -0.70 -17.47 -34.29
CA THR A 145 -1.11 -17.11 -35.65
C THR A 145 -2.38 -17.88 -36.04
N HIS A 146 -3.37 -17.22 -36.65
CA HIS A 146 -4.58 -17.87 -37.16
C HIS A 146 -4.26 -19.14 -37.97
N VAL A 147 -4.97 -20.23 -37.69
CA VAL A 147 -4.68 -21.55 -38.27
C VAL A 147 -4.77 -21.59 -39.78
N GLU A 148 -5.60 -20.75 -40.39
CA GLU A 148 -5.73 -20.60 -41.84
C GLU A 148 -4.45 -20.01 -42.46
N VAL A 149 -3.83 -19.05 -41.77
CA VAL A 149 -2.55 -18.46 -42.16
C VAL A 149 -1.42 -19.48 -41.95
N THR A 150 -1.42 -20.17 -40.81
CA THR A 150 -0.45 -21.25 -40.53
C THR A 150 -0.53 -22.36 -41.58
N ALA A 151 -1.73 -22.79 -41.98
CA ALA A 151 -1.92 -23.79 -43.02
C ALA A 151 -1.36 -23.32 -44.37
N ARG A 152 -1.57 -22.05 -44.73
CA ARG A 152 -1.02 -21.45 -45.95
C ARG A 152 0.50 -21.38 -45.91
N GLN A 153 1.09 -20.95 -44.79
CA GLN A 153 2.53 -20.89 -44.59
C GLN A 153 3.17 -22.28 -44.69
N ARG A 154 2.58 -23.30 -44.07
CA ARG A 154 3.06 -24.69 -44.16
C ARG A 154 3.06 -25.24 -45.58
N ARG A 155 2.09 -24.86 -46.43
CA ARG A 155 2.04 -25.28 -47.85
C ARG A 155 3.08 -24.60 -48.72
N ARG A 156 3.49 -23.38 -48.36
CA ARG A 156 4.43 -22.54 -49.13
C ARG A 156 5.87 -22.65 -48.66
N ASP A 157 6.11 -23.37 -47.57
CA ASP A 157 7.46 -23.58 -47.04
C ASP A 157 8.22 -24.54 -47.95
N ALA A 158 9.18 -23.99 -48.71
CA ALA A 158 10.03 -24.74 -49.61
C ALA A 158 11.25 -25.35 -48.90
N GLU A 159 11.61 -24.85 -47.71
CA GLU A 159 12.81 -25.25 -46.97
C GLU A 159 12.57 -26.44 -46.05
N ARG A 160 11.36 -26.55 -45.49
CA ARG A 160 11.01 -27.60 -44.53
C ARG A 160 9.81 -28.41 -44.99
N HIS A 161 10.01 -29.70 -45.27
CA HIS A 161 8.91 -30.61 -45.58
C HIS A 161 7.99 -30.81 -44.37
N ARG A 162 6.70 -30.50 -44.52
CA ARG A 162 5.70 -30.63 -43.45
C ARG A 162 4.50 -31.43 -43.96
N SER A 163 4.04 -32.39 -43.17
CA SER A 163 2.83 -33.15 -43.47
C SER A 163 1.64 -32.20 -43.66
N LYS A 164 0.83 -32.50 -44.68
CA LYS A 164 -0.47 -31.84 -44.89
C LYS A 164 -1.36 -32.22 -43.71
N MET A 165 -1.89 -31.22 -43.02
CA MET A 165 -2.87 -31.38 -41.95
C MET A 165 -4.13 -30.59 -42.30
N SER A 166 -5.27 -31.05 -41.79
CA SER A 166 -6.52 -30.32 -41.92
C SER A 166 -6.52 -29.05 -41.04
N ILE A 167 -7.30 -28.02 -41.42
CA ILE A 167 -7.45 -26.80 -40.61
C ILE A 167 -8.05 -27.15 -39.24
N LYS A 168 -8.98 -28.11 -39.19
CA LYS A 168 -9.58 -28.61 -37.95
C LYS A 168 -8.53 -29.18 -36.99
N ASN A 169 -7.60 -29.98 -37.50
CA ASN A 169 -6.55 -30.60 -36.68
C ASN A 169 -5.48 -29.58 -36.25
N LEU A 170 -5.14 -28.61 -37.10
CA LEU A 170 -4.28 -27.48 -36.70
C LEU A 170 -4.92 -26.65 -35.58
N ARG A 171 -6.24 -26.44 -35.64
CA ARG A 171 -7.00 -25.75 -34.58
C ARG A 171 -7.00 -26.54 -33.29
N ARG A 172 -7.29 -27.84 -33.34
CA ARG A 172 -7.22 -28.72 -32.16
C ARG A 172 -5.83 -28.70 -31.54
N TRP A 173 -4.77 -28.84 -32.36
CA TRP A 173 -3.40 -28.77 -31.87
C TRP A 173 -3.09 -27.42 -31.21
N GLN A 174 -3.39 -26.30 -31.87
CA GLN A 174 -3.13 -24.96 -31.30
C GLN A 174 -3.89 -24.72 -29.99
N GLU A 175 -5.18 -25.04 -29.94
CA GLU A 175 -6.01 -24.87 -28.73
C GLU A 175 -5.53 -25.77 -27.58
N THR A 176 -5.15 -27.02 -27.86
CA THR A 176 -4.56 -27.93 -26.86
C THR A 176 -3.20 -27.42 -26.36
N GLU A 177 -2.31 -26.98 -27.26
CA GLU A 177 -0.97 -26.52 -26.88
C GLU A 177 -1.03 -25.24 -26.04
N ILE A 178 -1.91 -24.29 -26.37
CA ILE A 178 -2.11 -23.06 -25.59
C ILE A 178 -2.62 -23.39 -24.20
N LYS A 179 -3.64 -24.26 -24.10
CA LYS A 179 -4.22 -24.64 -22.81
C LYS A 179 -3.18 -25.30 -21.91
N GLU A 180 -2.52 -26.35 -22.39
CA GLU A 180 -1.53 -27.10 -21.62
C GLU A 180 -0.33 -26.23 -21.21
N LEU A 181 0.20 -25.39 -22.11
CA LEU A 181 1.30 -24.49 -21.76
C LEU A 181 0.88 -23.46 -20.73
N ARG A 182 -0.31 -22.88 -20.86
CA ARG A 182 -0.81 -21.89 -19.89
C ARG A 182 -0.98 -22.50 -18.50
N ASP A 183 -1.56 -23.70 -18.42
CA ASP A 183 -1.71 -24.44 -17.16
C ASP A 183 -0.33 -24.75 -16.54
N LEU A 184 0.61 -25.27 -17.35
CA LEU A 184 1.95 -25.61 -16.88
C LEU A 184 2.77 -24.38 -16.47
N CYS A 185 2.59 -23.24 -17.15
CA CYS A 185 3.19 -21.96 -16.78
C CYS A 185 2.65 -21.48 -15.42
N ARG A 186 1.32 -21.53 -15.22
CA ARG A 186 0.67 -21.14 -13.97
C ARG A 186 1.19 -21.98 -12.80
N GLU A 187 1.26 -23.30 -12.96
CA GLU A 187 1.75 -24.23 -11.93
C GLU A 187 3.22 -24.01 -11.55
N ASN A 188 4.02 -23.41 -12.44
CA ASN A 188 5.46 -23.19 -12.24
C ASN A 188 5.83 -21.70 -12.05
N GLY A 189 4.85 -20.81 -11.88
CA GLY A 189 5.11 -19.37 -11.70
C GLY A 189 5.75 -18.67 -12.90
N VAL A 190 5.55 -19.22 -14.11
CA VAL A 190 6.04 -18.65 -15.37
C VAL A 190 4.94 -17.79 -15.99
N LEU A 191 5.28 -16.60 -16.46
CA LEU A 191 4.30 -15.71 -17.10
C LEU A 191 4.05 -16.12 -18.54
N PHE A 192 2.78 -16.14 -18.96
CA PHE A 192 2.36 -16.60 -20.29
C PHE A 192 1.58 -15.51 -21.04
N ALA A 193 1.85 -15.34 -22.33
CA ALA A 193 1.01 -14.49 -23.20
C ALA A 193 0.92 -15.04 -24.63
N ALA A 194 -0.27 -14.97 -25.24
CA ALA A 194 -0.42 -15.22 -26.67
C ALA A 194 -0.15 -13.94 -27.49
N VAL A 195 0.74 -14.03 -28.48
CA VAL A 195 1.27 -12.86 -29.20
C VAL A 195 0.30 -12.32 -30.26
N TYR A 196 -0.42 -13.20 -30.95
CA TYR A 196 -1.34 -12.79 -32.01
C TYR A 196 -2.80 -12.89 -31.54
N PRO A 197 -3.68 -12.01 -32.03
CA PRO A 197 -3.42 -10.96 -33.03
C PRO A 197 -2.94 -9.61 -32.45
N ASN A 198 -3.15 -9.35 -31.16
CA ASN A 198 -3.08 -7.98 -30.60
C ASN A 198 -1.68 -7.54 -30.13
N LEU A 199 -0.85 -8.47 -29.67
CA LEU A 199 0.42 -8.15 -28.98
C LEU A 199 1.62 -8.08 -29.95
N VAL A 200 1.45 -8.50 -31.21
CA VAL A 200 2.54 -8.59 -32.20
C VAL A 200 3.25 -7.26 -32.44
N ASP A 201 2.52 -6.15 -32.42
CA ASP A 201 3.07 -4.82 -32.66
C ASP A 201 3.73 -4.22 -31.40
N LYS A 202 3.40 -4.77 -30.21
CA LYS A 202 3.97 -4.37 -28.91
C LYS A 202 5.05 -5.33 -28.41
N LEU A 203 5.39 -6.37 -29.17
CA LEU A 203 6.21 -7.48 -28.71
C LEU A 203 7.60 -7.04 -28.23
N SER A 204 8.26 -6.14 -28.96
CA SER A 204 9.58 -5.62 -28.60
C SER A 204 9.52 -4.76 -27.32
N SER A 205 8.51 -3.90 -27.19
CA SER A 205 8.25 -3.13 -25.96
C SER A 205 7.96 -4.04 -24.77
N LEU A 206 7.24 -5.14 -24.99
CA LEU A 206 6.94 -6.13 -23.96
C LEU A 206 8.21 -6.84 -23.46
N ILE A 207 9.07 -7.28 -24.39
CA ILE A 207 10.34 -7.93 -24.06
C ILE A 207 11.27 -6.96 -23.32
N LEU A 208 11.32 -5.69 -23.74
CA LEU A 208 12.06 -4.65 -23.03
C LEU A 208 11.49 -4.41 -21.62
N ASN A 209 10.17 -4.49 -21.45
CA ASN A 209 9.55 -4.39 -20.13
C ASN A 209 9.91 -5.59 -19.23
N PHE A 210 10.06 -6.80 -19.80
CA PHE A 210 10.53 -7.98 -19.06
C PHE A 210 11.97 -7.85 -18.56
N ARG A 211 12.81 -7.05 -19.20
CA ARG A 211 14.17 -6.75 -18.71
C ARG A 211 14.17 -6.12 -17.32
N ASN A 212 13.24 -5.20 -17.09
CA ASN A 212 13.13 -4.46 -15.84
C ASN A 212 12.10 -5.12 -14.89
N HIS A 213 11.85 -6.43 -15.06
CA HIS A 213 10.86 -7.17 -14.29
C HIS A 213 11.34 -7.41 -12.85
N GLY A 214 11.00 -6.46 -11.97
CA GLY A 214 11.25 -6.60 -10.54
C GLY A 214 10.40 -5.62 -9.72
N GLU A 215 10.07 -6.03 -8.51
CA GLU A 215 9.22 -5.25 -7.59
C GLU A 215 9.82 -3.88 -7.27
N ILE A 216 11.15 -3.79 -7.14
CA ILE A 216 11.85 -2.52 -6.87
C ILE A 216 11.66 -1.52 -8.01
N HIS A 217 11.84 -1.97 -9.26
CA HIS A 217 11.63 -1.11 -10.42
C HIS A 217 10.15 -0.72 -10.55
N ASN A 218 9.25 -1.68 -10.37
CA ASN A 218 7.80 -1.44 -10.35
C ASN A 218 7.40 -0.37 -9.33
N GLN A 219 7.92 -0.46 -8.10
CA GLN A 219 7.70 0.55 -7.07
C GLN A 219 8.25 1.92 -7.48
N SER A 220 9.44 1.97 -8.07
CA SER A 220 10.03 3.24 -8.53
C SER A 220 9.17 3.94 -9.58
N ILE A 221 8.60 3.19 -10.53
CA ILE A 221 7.68 3.77 -11.52
C ILE A 221 6.38 4.23 -10.86
N ALA A 222 5.81 3.43 -9.95
CA ALA A 222 4.62 3.83 -9.19
C ALA A 222 4.83 5.13 -8.40
N ASP A 223 5.98 5.26 -7.73
CA ASP A 223 6.40 6.46 -6.99
C ASP A 223 6.49 7.69 -7.90
N GLN A 224 7.06 7.54 -9.09
CA GLN A 224 7.15 8.64 -10.08
C GLN A 224 5.77 9.10 -10.56
N HIS A 225 4.87 8.15 -10.83
CA HIS A 225 3.49 8.47 -11.21
C HIS A 225 2.74 9.18 -10.08
N PHE A 226 2.93 8.72 -8.85
CA PHE A 226 2.33 9.34 -7.66
C PHE A 226 2.85 10.75 -7.42
N ASP A 227 4.17 10.96 -7.47
CA ASP A 227 4.76 12.29 -7.31
C ASP A 227 4.30 13.26 -8.40
N ARG A 228 4.16 12.79 -9.64
CA ARG A 228 3.62 13.58 -10.74
C ARG A 228 2.17 13.94 -10.48
N ALA A 229 1.36 13.01 -9.98
CA ALA A 229 -0.03 13.27 -9.62
C ALA A 229 -0.16 14.38 -8.55
N LEU A 230 0.71 14.35 -7.53
CA LEU A 230 0.73 15.33 -6.44
C LEU A 230 1.41 16.65 -6.80
N SER A 231 2.20 16.72 -7.88
CA SER A 231 2.97 17.92 -8.27
C SER A 231 2.14 19.20 -8.35
N SER A 232 0.87 19.08 -8.79
CA SER A 232 -0.09 20.18 -8.90
C SER A 232 -0.54 20.78 -7.56
N HIS A 233 -0.23 20.14 -6.43
CA HIS A 233 -0.66 20.54 -5.08
C HIS A 233 0.52 20.86 -4.15
N ARG A 234 1.78 20.79 -4.62
CA ARG A 234 2.98 20.73 -3.77
C ARG A 234 3.12 21.84 -2.72
N GLU A 235 2.71 23.07 -3.01
CA GLU A 235 2.92 24.20 -2.10
C GLU A 235 1.91 24.23 -0.94
N GLU A 236 0.70 23.71 -1.15
CA GLU A 236 -0.38 23.76 -0.17
C GLU A 236 -0.78 22.38 0.38
N LEU A 237 -0.25 21.28 -0.16
CA LEU A 237 -0.64 19.92 0.21
C LEU A 237 -0.37 19.63 1.69
N ARG A 238 -1.43 19.31 2.42
CA ARG A 238 -1.39 18.91 3.85
C ARG A 238 -1.97 17.53 4.07
N THR A 239 -2.90 17.09 3.23
CA THR A 239 -3.62 15.83 3.41
C THR A 239 -3.74 15.09 2.09
N VAL A 240 -3.41 13.80 2.10
CA VAL A 240 -3.66 12.90 0.97
C VAL A 240 -4.70 11.87 1.41
N ILE A 241 -5.78 11.75 0.64
CA ILE A 241 -6.83 10.78 0.88
C ILE A 241 -6.72 9.68 -0.15
N PHE A 242 -6.27 8.51 0.28
CA PHE A 242 -6.17 7.31 -0.53
C PHE A 242 -7.50 6.60 -0.57
N PHE A 243 -8.00 6.37 -1.77
CA PHE A 243 -9.15 5.53 -2.02
C PHE A 243 -8.71 4.32 -2.81
N ASP A 244 -9.07 3.13 -2.32
CA ASP A 244 -9.30 2.05 -3.26
C ASP A 244 -10.50 2.39 -4.16
N ALA A 245 -10.58 1.73 -5.30
CA ALA A 245 -11.45 2.16 -6.38
C ALA A 245 -12.76 1.35 -6.41
N ASP A 246 -12.70 0.12 -6.90
CA ASP A 246 -13.84 -0.79 -7.01
C ASP A 246 -14.36 -1.13 -5.61
N LYS A 247 -15.69 -1.26 -5.45
CA LYS A 247 -16.37 -1.55 -4.16
C LYS A 247 -16.14 -0.56 -3.00
N THR A 248 -15.15 0.33 -3.11
CA THR A 248 -14.84 1.42 -2.16
C THR A 248 -15.50 2.73 -2.58
N LEU A 249 -15.24 3.24 -3.79
CA LEU A 249 -15.88 4.46 -4.31
C LEU A 249 -17.26 4.21 -4.91
N THR A 250 -17.47 2.99 -5.41
CA THR A 250 -18.64 2.58 -6.18
C THR A 250 -19.04 1.17 -5.74
N PRO A 251 -20.31 0.75 -5.82
CA PRO A 251 -20.69 -0.63 -5.52
C PRO A 251 -20.26 -1.63 -6.61
N GLN A 252 -19.90 -1.14 -7.80
CA GLN A 252 -19.54 -1.99 -8.92
C GLN A 252 -18.08 -2.46 -8.84
N ASP A 253 -17.84 -3.61 -9.45
CA ASP A 253 -16.50 -4.11 -9.79
C ASP A 253 -16.26 -3.82 -11.28
N THR A 254 -15.38 -2.88 -11.57
CA THR A 254 -15.12 -2.44 -12.94
C THR A 254 -14.35 -3.48 -13.77
N GLY A 255 -13.55 -4.34 -13.14
CA GLY A 255 -12.89 -5.46 -13.82
C GLY A 255 -13.91 -6.49 -14.30
N GLU A 256 -14.87 -6.83 -13.45
CA GLU A 256 -15.97 -7.74 -13.80
C GLU A 256 -16.87 -7.14 -14.90
N LEU A 257 -17.23 -5.86 -14.80
CA LEU A 257 -17.98 -5.17 -15.87
C LEU A 257 -17.23 -5.15 -17.20
N PHE A 258 -15.91 -4.92 -17.17
CA PHE A 258 -15.07 -4.96 -18.36
C PHE A 258 -15.14 -6.35 -19.01
N ARG A 259 -14.97 -7.40 -18.21
CA ARG A 259 -15.02 -8.80 -18.66
C ARG A 259 -16.38 -9.15 -19.27
N GLN A 260 -17.48 -8.74 -18.64
CA GLN A 260 -18.83 -8.97 -19.18
C GLN A 260 -19.03 -8.33 -20.56
N ILE A 261 -18.56 -7.09 -20.75
CA ILE A 261 -18.66 -6.40 -22.04
C ILE A 261 -17.77 -7.07 -23.08
N LEU A 262 -16.58 -7.53 -22.69
CA LEU A 262 -15.67 -8.26 -23.57
C LEU A 262 -16.30 -9.58 -24.06
N THR A 263 -16.92 -10.37 -23.17
CA THR A 263 -17.62 -11.61 -23.53
C THR A 263 -18.83 -11.34 -24.43
N GLN A 264 -19.60 -10.29 -24.16
CA GLN A 264 -20.75 -9.89 -24.99
C GLN A 264 -20.36 -9.51 -26.42
N ASN A 265 -19.15 -8.98 -26.62
CA ASN A 265 -18.62 -8.65 -27.95
C ASN A 265 -18.15 -9.89 -28.75
N GLY A 266 -18.35 -11.11 -28.22
CA GLY A 266 -18.07 -12.36 -28.94
C GLY A 266 -16.73 -13.01 -28.60
N ALA A 267 -16.05 -12.60 -27.51
CA ALA A 267 -14.91 -13.34 -27.01
C ALA A 267 -15.37 -14.72 -26.47
N LYS A 268 -14.76 -15.81 -26.95
CA LYS A 268 -14.79 -17.15 -26.30
C LYS A 268 -14.37 -16.99 -24.81
N GLU A 269 -14.64 -18.00 -23.97
CA GLU A 269 -14.16 -18.09 -22.57
C GLU A 269 -12.80 -17.40 -22.40
N SER A 270 -12.84 -16.18 -21.88
CA SER A 270 -11.65 -15.33 -21.80
C SER A 270 -10.78 -15.88 -20.68
N PRO A 271 -9.47 -16.01 -20.85
CA PRO A 271 -8.59 -16.48 -19.78
C PRO A 271 -8.63 -15.60 -18.51
N LEU A 272 -9.17 -14.38 -18.62
CA LEU A 272 -9.47 -13.51 -17.48
C LEU A 272 -10.53 -14.10 -16.52
N THR A 273 -11.39 -15.03 -16.96
CA THR A 273 -12.35 -15.70 -16.05
C THR A 273 -11.65 -16.66 -15.10
N THR A 274 -10.58 -17.32 -15.53
CA THR A 274 -9.95 -18.41 -14.79
C THR A 274 -8.93 -17.96 -13.75
N LEU A 275 -8.42 -16.72 -13.82
CA LEU A 275 -7.37 -16.24 -12.93
C LEU A 275 -7.86 -15.70 -11.58
N PHE A 276 -9.13 -15.30 -11.48
CA PHE A 276 -9.67 -14.73 -10.25
C PHE A 276 -10.46 -15.75 -9.41
N GLU A 277 -10.62 -16.99 -9.90
CA GLU A 277 -11.37 -18.06 -9.23
C GLU A 277 -10.46 -18.95 -8.35
N ASP A 278 -9.17 -19.05 -8.67
CA ASP A 278 -8.19 -19.84 -7.92
C ASP A 278 -7.23 -18.94 -7.14
N GLU A 279 -6.70 -19.48 -6.02
CA GLU A 279 -5.71 -18.90 -5.10
C GLU A 279 -4.37 -18.55 -5.79
N LEU A 280 -4.39 -17.68 -6.79
CA LEU A 280 -3.19 -16.95 -7.15
C LEU A 280 -2.88 -16.01 -5.98
N ASP A 281 -1.84 -16.37 -5.23
CA ASP A 281 -1.19 -15.47 -4.28
C ASP A 281 -1.12 -14.09 -4.93
N HIS A 282 -1.58 -13.06 -4.20
CA HIS A 282 -1.62 -11.64 -4.59
C HIS A 282 -0.23 -11.02 -4.80
N SER A 283 0.65 -11.80 -5.41
CA SER A 283 2.04 -11.59 -5.77
C SER A 283 2.16 -10.66 -6.97
N TYR A 284 3.33 -10.03 -7.08
CA TYR A 284 3.66 -9.21 -8.23
C TYR A 284 3.49 -9.95 -9.57
N ALA A 285 3.87 -11.23 -9.64
CA ALA A 285 3.72 -12.04 -10.84
C ALA A 285 2.24 -12.23 -11.24
N ALA A 286 1.34 -12.44 -10.28
CA ALA A 286 -0.09 -12.57 -10.57
C ALA A 286 -0.66 -11.30 -11.21
N PHE A 287 -0.37 -10.11 -10.67
CA PHE A 287 -0.80 -8.84 -11.27
C PHE A 287 -0.20 -8.60 -12.66
N ARG A 288 1.05 -9.01 -12.88
CA ARG A 288 1.70 -8.97 -14.20
C ARG A 288 1.02 -9.91 -15.19
N GLN A 289 0.64 -11.11 -14.75
CA GLN A 289 -0.10 -12.06 -15.58
C GLN A 289 -1.45 -11.48 -16.01
N VAL A 290 -2.18 -10.84 -15.10
CA VAL A 290 -3.44 -10.16 -15.42
C VAL A 290 -3.25 -9.05 -16.47
N MET A 291 -2.19 -8.24 -16.35
CA MET A 291 -1.86 -7.23 -17.37
C MET A 291 -1.65 -7.86 -18.75
N LEU A 292 -0.89 -8.97 -18.84
CA LEU A 292 -0.67 -9.68 -20.11
C LEU A 292 -1.97 -10.18 -20.74
N LEU A 293 -2.93 -10.60 -19.92
CA LEU A 293 -4.23 -11.06 -20.40
C LEU A 293 -5.07 -9.93 -20.98
N TYR A 294 -4.97 -8.71 -20.42
CA TYR A 294 -5.61 -7.55 -21.03
C TYR A 294 -5.01 -7.21 -22.40
N GLU A 295 -3.68 -7.27 -22.53
CA GLU A 295 -3.00 -7.07 -23.83
C GLU A 295 -3.35 -8.17 -24.86
N GLU A 296 -3.53 -9.41 -24.40
CA GLU A 296 -3.94 -10.53 -25.26
C GLU A 296 -5.41 -10.38 -25.72
N SER A 297 -6.29 -9.96 -24.82
CA SER A 297 -7.75 -10.07 -25.00
C SER A 297 -8.35 -9.10 -26.01
N CYS A 298 -7.76 -7.92 -26.22
CA CYS A 298 -8.33 -6.90 -27.09
C CYS A 298 -7.26 -5.91 -27.58
N SER A 299 -7.53 -5.24 -28.70
CA SER A 299 -6.68 -4.15 -29.19
C SER A 299 -6.78 -2.90 -28.30
N ASP A 300 -5.84 -1.96 -28.42
CA ASP A 300 -5.87 -0.68 -27.68
C ASP A 300 -7.15 0.11 -27.90
N THR A 301 -7.61 0.16 -29.15
CA THR A 301 -8.82 0.88 -29.53
C THR A 301 -10.07 0.25 -28.94
N GLU A 302 -10.14 -1.08 -28.94
CA GLU A 302 -11.24 -1.83 -28.36
C GLU A 302 -11.23 -1.71 -26.83
N PHE A 303 -10.06 -1.83 -26.21
CA PHE A 303 -9.87 -1.66 -24.78
C PHE A 303 -10.35 -0.28 -24.31
N ASP A 304 -9.90 0.82 -24.96
CA ASP A 304 -10.33 2.18 -24.60
C ASP A 304 -11.85 2.35 -24.76
N ALA A 305 -12.43 1.77 -25.82
CA ALA A 305 -13.88 1.78 -26.06
C ALA A 305 -14.65 1.01 -24.96
N ILE A 306 -14.16 -0.13 -24.51
CA ILE A 306 -14.75 -0.88 -23.40
C ILE A 306 -14.60 -0.06 -22.11
N CYS A 307 -13.44 0.53 -21.83
CA CYS A 307 -13.24 1.38 -20.66
C CYS A 307 -14.23 2.56 -20.63
N ASN A 308 -14.51 3.19 -21.78
CA ASN A 308 -15.54 4.23 -21.89
C ASN A 308 -16.94 3.70 -21.52
N LYS A 309 -17.29 2.49 -21.99
CA LYS A 309 -18.58 1.85 -21.66
C LYS A 309 -18.68 1.51 -20.18
N VAL A 310 -17.63 0.92 -19.59
CA VAL A 310 -17.58 0.61 -18.15
C VAL A 310 -17.75 1.89 -17.33
N ALA A 311 -16.94 2.91 -17.59
CA ALA A 311 -17.02 4.19 -16.88
C ALA A 311 -18.41 4.87 -17.00
N SER A 312 -19.16 4.60 -18.07
CA SER A 312 -20.54 5.12 -18.23
C SER A 312 -21.60 4.35 -17.43
N ARG A 313 -21.30 3.11 -17.02
CA ARG A 313 -22.18 2.22 -16.24
C ARG A 313 -21.87 2.24 -14.74
N THR A 314 -20.73 2.81 -14.35
CA THR A 314 -20.29 2.92 -12.96
C THR A 314 -20.85 4.19 -12.31
N ALA A 315 -21.24 4.12 -11.03
CA ALA A 315 -21.76 5.26 -10.28
C ALA A 315 -21.16 5.33 -8.87
N LEU A 316 -20.82 6.52 -8.40
CA LEU A 316 -20.35 6.74 -7.03
C LEU A 316 -21.43 6.37 -6.01
N TYR A 317 -20.98 5.92 -4.83
CA TYR A 317 -21.84 5.98 -3.65
C TYR A 317 -22.26 7.45 -3.37
N PRO A 318 -23.51 7.72 -2.97
CA PRO A 318 -23.95 9.07 -2.60
C PRO A 318 -23.08 9.71 -1.51
N GLN A 319 -22.68 8.92 -0.52
CA GLN A 319 -21.82 9.35 0.59
C GLN A 319 -20.42 9.76 0.10
N MET A 320 -19.85 8.99 -0.84
CA MET A 320 -18.56 9.31 -1.47
C MET A 320 -18.66 10.57 -2.35
N THR A 321 -19.78 10.73 -3.05
CA THR A 321 -20.06 11.96 -3.82
C THR A 321 -20.07 13.19 -2.91
N PHE A 322 -20.74 13.09 -1.76
CA PHE A 322 -20.78 14.16 -0.77
C PHE A 322 -19.36 14.49 -0.26
N LEU A 323 -18.61 13.48 0.19
CA LEU A 323 -17.26 13.67 0.71
C LEU A 323 -16.34 14.33 -0.33
N LEU A 324 -16.31 13.80 -1.57
CA LEU A 324 -15.50 14.35 -2.66
C LEU A 324 -15.87 15.80 -3.02
N HIS A 325 -17.15 16.18 -2.89
CA HIS A 325 -17.58 17.56 -3.06
C HIS A 325 -17.13 18.50 -1.93
N GLN A 326 -17.00 18.01 -0.69
CA GLN A 326 -16.48 18.82 0.40
C GLN A 326 -14.97 19.03 0.24
N VAL A 327 -14.20 17.96 0.05
CA VAL A 327 -12.73 18.04 -0.08
C VAL A 327 -12.31 18.84 -1.31
N ARG A 328 -13.09 18.84 -2.40
CA ARG A 328 -12.84 19.67 -3.59
C ARG A 328 -12.67 21.16 -3.30
N LYS A 329 -13.27 21.67 -2.21
CA LYS A 329 -13.21 23.09 -1.84
C LYS A 329 -11.88 23.49 -1.20
N HIS A 330 -10.97 22.53 -0.98
CA HIS A 330 -9.77 22.70 -0.18
C HIS A 330 -8.53 22.25 -0.96
N HIS A 331 -7.71 23.22 -1.37
CA HIS A 331 -6.50 22.99 -2.16
C HIS A 331 -5.40 22.22 -1.40
N HIS A 332 -5.46 22.21 -0.07
CA HIS A 332 -4.54 21.46 0.77
C HIS A 332 -4.83 19.95 0.85
N ILE A 333 -5.90 19.48 0.23
CA ILE A 333 -6.33 18.07 0.26
C ILE A 333 -6.29 17.50 -1.15
N CYS A 334 -5.56 16.40 -1.33
CA CYS A 334 -5.51 15.68 -2.60
C CYS A 334 -6.09 14.26 -2.45
N PRO A 335 -7.31 14.02 -2.96
CA PRO A 335 -7.82 12.66 -3.15
C PRO A 335 -7.05 11.92 -4.24
N VAL A 336 -6.64 10.69 -3.95
CA VAL A 336 -5.91 9.81 -4.87
C VAL A 336 -6.57 8.43 -4.90
N ILE A 337 -7.01 8.02 -6.08
CA ILE A 337 -7.45 6.65 -6.35
C ILE A 337 -6.21 5.80 -6.59
N VAL A 338 -6.02 4.74 -5.80
CA VAL A 338 -4.94 3.78 -5.98
C VAL A 338 -5.53 2.42 -6.30
N THR A 339 -5.56 2.06 -7.59
CA THR A 339 -6.27 0.87 -8.08
C THR A 339 -5.31 -0.21 -8.56
N CYS A 340 -5.56 -1.45 -8.16
CA CYS A 340 -4.97 -2.65 -8.77
C CYS A 340 -5.70 -3.10 -10.03
N GLY A 341 -6.87 -2.52 -10.31
CA GLY A 341 -7.66 -2.75 -11.51
C GLY A 341 -7.25 -1.86 -12.68
N LEU A 342 -8.21 -1.59 -13.55
CA LEU A 342 -7.99 -0.94 -14.85
C LEU A 342 -7.84 0.58 -14.70
N HIS A 343 -6.59 1.09 -14.69
CA HIS A 343 -6.28 2.52 -14.59
C HIS A 343 -7.14 3.39 -15.49
N ARG A 344 -7.25 3.01 -16.78
CA ARG A 344 -7.96 3.77 -17.81
C ARG A 344 -9.46 3.92 -17.57
N VAL A 345 -10.09 2.94 -16.91
CA VAL A 345 -11.51 3.05 -16.52
C VAL A 345 -11.68 4.20 -15.53
N TRP A 346 -10.81 4.26 -14.52
CA TRP A 346 -10.87 5.25 -13.46
C TRP A 346 -10.50 6.66 -13.93
N GLU A 347 -9.55 6.81 -14.86
CA GLU A 347 -9.31 8.11 -15.51
C GLU A 347 -10.57 8.65 -16.20
N LYS A 348 -11.23 7.80 -17.01
CA LYS A 348 -12.45 8.17 -17.73
C LYS A 348 -13.61 8.43 -16.78
N PHE A 349 -13.73 7.63 -15.72
CA PHE A 349 -14.74 7.80 -14.69
C PHE A 349 -14.59 9.15 -13.97
N VAL A 350 -13.38 9.49 -13.51
CA VAL A 350 -13.08 10.77 -12.85
C VAL A 350 -13.36 11.95 -13.79
N ALA A 351 -12.96 11.85 -15.06
CA ALA A 351 -13.22 12.88 -16.07
C ALA A 351 -14.71 13.11 -16.31
N ARG A 352 -15.50 12.04 -16.46
CA ARG A 352 -16.95 12.12 -16.67
C ARG A 352 -17.71 12.74 -15.50
N ASN A 353 -17.20 12.58 -14.28
CA ASN A 353 -17.78 13.19 -13.09
C ASN A 353 -17.26 14.62 -12.82
N GLY A 354 -16.43 15.19 -13.71
CA GLY A 354 -15.88 16.53 -13.55
C GLY A 354 -14.89 16.64 -12.38
N LEU A 355 -14.24 15.53 -12.03
CA LEU A 355 -13.36 15.43 -10.86
C LEU A 355 -11.87 15.45 -11.21
N SER A 356 -11.46 15.52 -12.49
CA SER A 356 -10.04 15.41 -12.91
C SER A 356 -9.10 16.45 -12.30
N ASN A 357 -9.62 17.64 -11.98
CA ASN A 357 -8.82 18.69 -11.35
C ASN A 357 -8.56 18.41 -9.86
N VAL A 358 -9.38 17.54 -9.26
CA VAL A 358 -9.43 17.29 -7.82
C VAL A 358 -8.84 15.92 -7.47
N VAL A 359 -9.37 14.87 -8.11
CA VAL A 359 -9.03 13.49 -7.83
C VAL A 359 -7.97 13.02 -8.82
N LYS A 360 -6.87 12.49 -8.30
CA LYS A 360 -5.83 11.87 -9.12
C LYS A 360 -5.98 10.35 -9.14
N VAL A 361 -5.48 9.71 -10.19
CA VAL A 361 -5.54 8.26 -10.35
C VAL A 361 -4.12 7.72 -10.49
N VAL A 362 -3.76 6.78 -9.65
CA VAL A 362 -2.55 5.97 -9.75
C VAL A 362 -2.99 4.52 -9.90
N GLY A 363 -2.81 3.98 -11.09
CA GLY A 363 -3.17 2.60 -11.42
C GLY A 363 -2.29 2.09 -12.56
N GLY A 364 -2.38 0.79 -12.80
CA GLY A 364 -1.75 0.16 -13.97
C GLY A 364 -2.73 -0.74 -14.72
N ALA A 365 -2.25 -1.94 -15.04
CA ALA A 365 -2.93 -3.03 -15.76
C ALA A 365 -2.77 -3.05 -17.28
N ARG A 366 -2.06 -2.09 -17.89
CA ARG A 366 -1.56 -2.16 -19.27
C ARG A 366 -0.05 -2.06 -19.33
N LEU A 367 0.53 -2.55 -20.43
CA LEU A 367 1.97 -2.43 -20.70
C LEU A 367 2.40 -0.96 -20.76
N ASP A 368 1.56 -0.11 -21.35
CA ASP A 368 1.81 1.32 -21.52
C ASP A 368 1.81 2.10 -20.20
N ASP A 369 1.19 1.56 -19.14
CA ASP A 369 1.26 2.14 -17.80
C ASP A 369 2.66 1.95 -17.18
N GLY A 370 3.38 0.91 -17.59
CA GLY A 370 4.76 0.62 -17.16
C GLY A 370 4.90 -0.10 -15.82
N PHE A 371 3.83 -0.19 -15.01
CA PHE A 371 3.83 -0.85 -13.70
C PHE A 371 2.47 -1.50 -13.37
N VAL A 372 2.45 -2.30 -12.31
CA VAL A 372 1.22 -2.86 -11.71
C VAL A 372 1.13 -2.46 -10.24
N VAL A 373 -0.10 -2.31 -9.73
CA VAL A 373 -0.34 -1.94 -8.34
C VAL A 373 -0.65 -3.19 -7.52
N THR A 374 0.27 -3.54 -6.63
CA THR A 374 0.14 -4.61 -5.64
C THR A 374 -0.24 -4.02 -4.27
N PRO A 375 -0.62 -4.85 -3.27
CA PRO A 375 -0.81 -4.38 -1.90
C PRO A 375 0.41 -3.66 -1.32
N SER A 376 1.62 -4.14 -1.63
CA SER A 376 2.88 -3.49 -1.23
C SER A 376 3.06 -2.12 -1.87
N VAL A 377 2.69 -1.96 -3.15
CA VAL A 377 2.69 -0.65 -3.81
C VAL A 377 1.73 0.31 -3.13
N LYS A 378 0.48 -0.10 -2.84
CA LYS A 378 -0.49 0.76 -2.13
C LYS A 378 0.06 1.26 -0.79
N LYS A 379 0.63 0.34 0.02
CA LYS A 379 1.29 0.67 1.29
C LYS A 379 2.41 1.69 1.11
N ASN A 380 3.31 1.45 0.16
CA ASN A 380 4.48 2.29 -0.05
C ASN A 380 4.11 3.69 -0.54
N LEU A 381 3.04 3.85 -1.32
CA LEU A 381 2.54 5.17 -1.71
C LEU A 381 2.03 5.99 -0.51
N VAL A 382 1.36 5.34 0.46
CA VAL A 382 0.96 6.01 1.71
C VAL A 382 2.18 6.46 2.52
N LEU A 383 3.16 5.57 2.69
CA LEU A 383 4.41 5.90 3.39
C LEU A 383 5.19 7.01 2.66
N ARG A 384 5.17 7.03 1.34
CA ARG A 384 5.76 8.09 0.52
C ARG A 384 5.07 9.43 0.72
N ALA A 385 3.74 9.46 0.80
CA ALA A 385 3.00 10.69 1.11
C ALA A 385 3.38 11.26 2.49
N GLN A 386 3.52 10.40 3.50
CA GLN A 386 3.93 10.81 4.85
C GLN A 386 5.39 11.26 4.89
N GLY A 387 6.30 10.48 4.29
CA GLY A 387 7.74 10.71 4.41
C GLY A 387 8.30 11.75 3.45
N HIS A 388 7.89 11.71 2.18
CA HIS A 388 8.43 12.60 1.13
C HIS A 388 7.61 13.87 0.96
N HIS A 389 6.28 13.79 1.11
CA HIS A 389 5.38 14.93 0.97
C HIS A 389 4.88 15.50 2.30
N SER A 390 5.32 14.93 3.43
CA SER A 390 4.95 15.38 4.78
C SER A 390 3.45 15.56 5.00
N ALA A 391 2.63 14.74 4.33
CA ALA A 391 1.19 14.85 4.34
C ALA A 391 0.54 13.88 5.35
N TYR A 392 -0.52 14.34 5.99
CA TYR A 392 -1.40 13.48 6.77
C TYR A 392 -2.21 12.58 5.85
N THR A 393 -2.32 11.29 6.16
CA THR A 393 -2.94 10.32 5.26
C THR A 393 -4.21 9.70 5.82
N TRP A 394 -5.24 9.70 4.97
CA TRP A 394 -6.45 8.91 5.16
C TRP A 394 -6.46 7.77 4.14
N ALA A 395 -6.90 6.58 4.51
CA ALA A 395 -7.07 5.46 3.58
C ALA A 395 -8.47 4.85 3.69
N PHE A 396 -9.07 4.58 2.54
CA PHE A 396 -10.37 3.92 2.39
C PHE A 396 -10.20 2.67 1.53
N GLY A 397 -10.72 1.53 1.97
CA GLY A 397 -10.65 0.27 1.24
C GLY A 397 -11.68 -0.75 1.72
N ASP A 398 -12.01 -1.75 0.90
CA ASP A 398 -13.05 -2.75 1.20
C ASP A 398 -12.53 -4.21 1.20
N SER A 399 -11.29 -4.42 0.78
CA SER A 399 -10.73 -5.75 0.51
C SER A 399 -9.39 -6.02 1.23
N PRO A 400 -8.96 -7.30 1.33
CA PRO A 400 -7.67 -7.66 1.91
C PRO A 400 -6.46 -6.99 1.24
N LEU A 401 -6.58 -6.67 -0.06
CA LEU A 401 -5.51 -6.00 -0.82
C LEU A 401 -5.23 -4.59 -0.29
N ASP A 402 -6.18 -4.00 0.42
CA ASP A 402 -6.11 -2.64 0.94
C ASP A 402 -5.58 -2.61 2.37
N ILE A 403 -5.56 -3.73 3.08
CA ILE A 403 -5.09 -3.80 4.47
C ILE A 403 -3.69 -3.19 4.63
N PRO A 404 -2.68 -3.49 3.78
CA PRO A 404 -1.37 -2.86 3.92
C PRO A 404 -1.40 -1.32 3.77
N MET A 405 -2.29 -0.80 2.93
CA MET A 405 -2.53 0.65 2.77
C MET A 405 -3.23 1.24 4.00
N LEU A 406 -4.25 0.55 4.52
CA LEU A 406 -4.99 0.92 5.72
C LEU A 406 -4.09 0.89 6.97
N VAL A 407 -3.20 -0.08 7.11
CA VAL A 407 -2.26 -0.16 8.24
C VAL A 407 -1.26 1.01 8.20
N ALA A 408 -0.82 1.42 7.00
CA ALA A 408 0.17 2.48 6.87
C ALA A 408 -0.40 3.90 7.06
N ALA A 409 -1.71 4.10 6.87
CA ALA A 409 -2.33 5.42 6.94
C ALA A 409 -2.45 5.95 8.36
N ASN A 410 -2.52 7.28 8.53
CA ASN A 410 -2.75 7.87 9.84
C ASN A 410 -4.19 7.64 10.33
N LYS A 411 -5.14 7.58 9.39
CA LYS A 411 -6.54 7.25 9.62
C LYS A 411 -7.06 6.31 8.54
N SER A 412 -7.84 5.33 8.97
CA SER A 412 -8.21 4.21 8.09
C SER A 412 -9.67 3.89 8.25
N ILE A 413 -10.37 3.79 7.13
CA ILE A 413 -11.81 3.53 7.06
C ILE A 413 -12.05 2.31 6.17
N VAL A 414 -12.62 1.26 6.77
CA VAL A 414 -13.07 0.08 6.02
C VAL A 414 -14.44 0.38 5.43
N ILE A 415 -14.56 0.28 4.11
CA ILE A 415 -15.85 0.40 3.43
C ILE A 415 -16.59 -0.92 3.49
N VAL A 416 -17.85 -0.86 3.92
CA VAL A 416 -18.74 -2.02 4.00
C VAL A 416 -19.87 -1.85 2.99
N GLY A 417 -19.70 -2.52 1.84
CA GLY A 417 -20.73 -2.66 0.82
C GLY A 417 -21.72 -3.79 1.13
N ASP A 418 -22.56 -4.13 0.14
CA ASP A 418 -23.61 -5.14 0.29
C ASP A 418 -23.04 -6.51 0.68
N GLU A 419 -23.64 -7.15 1.69
CA GLU A 419 -23.17 -8.40 2.30
C GLU A 419 -23.00 -9.55 1.29
N GLN A 420 -23.85 -9.61 0.26
CA GLN A 420 -23.79 -10.68 -0.75
C GLN A 420 -22.58 -10.56 -1.68
N THR A 421 -22.04 -9.35 -1.86
CA THR A 421 -20.99 -9.05 -2.85
C THR A 421 -19.67 -8.62 -2.23
N ARG A 422 -19.67 -8.26 -0.93
CA ARG A 422 -18.46 -7.86 -0.21
C ARG A 422 -17.49 -9.04 -0.04
N SER A 423 -16.19 -8.76 0.04
CA SER A 423 -15.18 -9.80 0.24
C SER A 423 -15.35 -10.48 1.60
N LYS A 424 -15.45 -11.82 1.59
CA LYS A 424 -15.47 -12.68 2.80
C LYS A 424 -14.07 -12.86 3.39
N ALA A 425 -13.04 -12.91 2.54
CA ALA A 425 -11.65 -13.02 2.97
C ALA A 425 -11.17 -11.80 3.80
N MET A 426 -11.90 -10.68 3.74
CA MET A 426 -11.61 -9.49 4.54
C MET A 426 -11.74 -9.75 6.05
N GLU A 427 -12.66 -10.60 6.51
CA GLU A 427 -12.88 -10.82 7.95
C GLU A 427 -11.65 -11.39 8.68
N PRO A 428 -11.06 -12.52 8.27
CA PRO A 428 -9.88 -13.06 8.94
C PRO A 428 -8.65 -12.15 8.81
N GLU A 429 -8.43 -11.53 7.65
CA GLU A 429 -7.27 -10.64 7.44
C GLU A 429 -7.39 -9.34 8.23
N LEU A 430 -8.60 -8.77 8.35
CA LEU A 430 -8.84 -7.57 9.14
C LEU A 430 -8.63 -7.84 10.64
N LEU A 431 -9.12 -8.99 11.13
CA LEU A 431 -8.88 -9.39 12.52
C LEU A 431 -7.38 -9.55 12.79
N LYS A 432 -6.66 -10.21 11.89
CA LYS A 432 -5.20 -10.37 11.96
C LYS A 432 -4.49 -9.02 11.98
N ALA A 433 -4.86 -8.08 11.11
CA ALA A 433 -4.26 -6.75 11.06
C ALA A 433 -4.53 -5.94 12.34
N MET A 434 -5.70 -6.08 12.96
CA MET A 434 -6.00 -5.42 14.24
C MET A 434 -5.13 -5.95 15.37
N VAL A 435 -4.91 -7.27 15.43
CA VAL A 435 -4.17 -7.92 16.52
C VAL A 435 -2.65 -7.80 16.32
N SER A 436 -2.16 -8.13 15.12
CA SER A 436 -0.72 -8.21 14.82
C SER A 436 -0.12 -6.87 14.42
N ASP A 437 -0.83 -6.10 13.58
CA ASP A 437 -0.33 -4.86 12.99
C ASP A 437 -0.89 -3.60 13.68
N ARG A 438 -1.67 -3.78 14.76
CA ARG A 438 -2.31 -2.72 15.55
C ARG A 438 -3.17 -1.76 14.72
N LEU A 439 -3.82 -2.26 13.68
CA LEU A 439 -4.71 -1.46 12.84
C LEU A 439 -5.85 -0.84 13.67
N GLN A 440 -5.90 0.49 13.72
CA GLN A 440 -7.02 1.25 14.28
C GLN A 440 -7.85 1.86 13.16
N ALA A 441 -8.93 1.17 12.79
CA ALA A 441 -9.81 1.60 11.70
C ALA A 441 -11.23 1.90 12.20
N GLY A 442 -11.91 2.84 11.55
CA GLY A 442 -13.38 2.92 11.57
C GLY A 442 -13.96 2.11 10.42
N GLN A 443 -15.29 1.92 10.41
CA GLN A 443 -15.99 1.33 9.28
C GLN A 443 -17.17 2.19 8.83
N ALA A 444 -17.33 2.36 7.52
CA ALA A 444 -18.43 3.12 6.93
C ALA A 444 -19.35 2.16 6.17
N LEU A 445 -20.63 2.14 6.55
CA LEU A 445 -21.64 1.28 5.94
C LEU A 445 -22.26 2.00 4.74
N LEU A 446 -21.87 1.61 3.52
CA LEU A 446 -22.30 2.27 2.28
C LEU A 446 -23.29 1.43 1.45
N ALA A 447 -23.59 0.21 1.91
CA ALA A 447 -24.56 -0.68 1.30
C ALA A 447 -25.94 -0.02 1.14
N LYS A 448 -26.65 -0.33 0.04
CA LYS A 448 -28.03 0.15 -0.16
C LYS A 448 -29.02 -0.62 0.72
N SER A 449 -28.69 -1.86 1.06
CA SER A 449 -29.44 -2.70 1.99
C SER A 449 -28.77 -2.66 3.35
N PRO A 450 -29.51 -2.83 4.47
CA PRO A 450 -28.93 -2.88 5.81
C PRO A 450 -27.97 -4.06 5.93
N SER A 451 -26.70 -3.81 5.62
CA SER A 451 -25.62 -4.80 5.74
C SER A 451 -25.02 -4.67 7.13
N PRO A 452 -24.83 -5.78 7.86
CA PRO A 452 -24.26 -5.73 9.19
C PRO A 452 -22.81 -5.21 9.13
N PRO A 453 -22.34 -4.51 10.19
CA PRO A 453 -20.94 -4.15 10.34
C PRO A 453 -20.03 -5.38 10.21
N ARG A 454 -18.79 -5.17 9.75
CA ARG A 454 -17.76 -6.21 9.79
C ARG A 454 -17.34 -6.46 11.24
N LEU A 455 -16.96 -7.72 11.52
CA LEU A 455 -16.52 -8.19 12.84
C LEU A 455 -17.54 -7.92 13.96
N ALA A 456 -18.82 -8.28 13.74
CA ALA A 456 -19.86 -8.12 14.75
C ALA A 456 -19.48 -8.86 16.06
N GLY A 457 -19.38 -8.14 17.19
CA GLY A 457 -19.02 -8.67 18.51
C GLY A 457 -17.88 -7.91 19.19
N ILE A 458 -17.05 -8.62 19.97
CA ILE A 458 -15.98 -8.03 20.82
C ILE A 458 -14.92 -7.27 20.00
N TYR A 459 -14.69 -7.69 18.75
CA TYR A 459 -13.71 -7.09 17.84
C TYR A 459 -14.34 -6.11 16.83
N SER A 460 -15.52 -5.56 17.14
CA SER A 460 -16.20 -4.66 16.21
C SER A 460 -15.43 -3.36 15.99
N LEU A 461 -15.32 -2.95 14.72
CA LEU A 461 -14.77 -1.65 14.38
C LEU A 461 -15.82 -0.55 14.65
N PRO A 462 -15.42 0.63 15.17
CA PRO A 462 -16.33 1.76 15.32
C PRO A 462 -17.00 2.12 14.00
N VAL A 463 -18.33 2.19 14.00
CA VAL A 463 -19.08 2.65 12.83
C VAL A 463 -18.99 4.16 12.74
N VAL A 464 -18.63 4.67 11.57
CA VAL A 464 -18.57 6.10 11.28
C VAL A 464 -19.54 6.46 10.16
N ASP A 465 -20.19 7.62 10.30
CA ASP A 465 -20.91 8.23 9.20
C ASP A 465 -19.98 9.20 8.48
N ILE A 466 -19.61 8.89 7.23
CA ILE A 466 -18.70 9.72 6.44
C ILE A 466 -19.35 11.00 5.91
N MET A 467 -20.66 11.16 6.11
CA MET A 467 -21.40 12.39 5.83
C MET A 467 -21.57 13.26 7.07
N ASP A 468 -21.24 12.75 8.26
CA ASP A 468 -21.34 13.51 9.51
C ASP A 468 -20.42 14.75 9.46
N PRO A 469 -20.90 15.94 9.84
CA PRO A 469 -20.10 17.16 9.82
C PRO A 469 -18.83 17.09 10.66
N GLU A 470 -18.83 16.41 11.81
CA GLU A 470 -17.64 16.29 12.65
C GLU A 470 -16.60 15.38 11.99
N PHE A 471 -17.03 14.25 11.43
CA PHE A 471 -16.17 13.37 10.64
C PHE A 471 -15.55 14.11 9.46
N VAL A 472 -16.36 14.79 8.65
CA VAL A 472 -15.88 15.55 7.49
C VAL A 472 -14.90 16.63 7.95
N ASN A 473 -15.24 17.39 9.00
CA ASN A 473 -14.36 18.43 9.52
C ASN A 473 -13.01 17.87 9.94
N SER A 474 -12.95 16.64 10.49
CA SER A 474 -11.68 15.99 10.84
C SER A 474 -10.77 15.72 9.64
N ILE A 475 -11.34 15.48 8.46
CA ILE A 475 -10.60 15.38 7.20
C ILE A 475 -10.15 16.78 6.74
N LEU A 476 -11.03 17.78 6.88
CA LEU A 476 -10.78 19.14 6.40
C LEU A 476 -9.71 19.89 7.20
N THR A 477 -9.65 19.69 8.52
CA THR A 477 -8.72 20.40 9.42
C THR A 477 -7.31 19.79 9.46
N GLY A 478 -7.12 18.59 8.90
CA GLY A 478 -5.84 17.88 8.90
C GLY A 478 -5.52 17.22 10.26
N GLY A 479 -4.24 16.93 10.52
CA GLY A 479 -3.77 16.19 11.71
C GLY A 479 -3.94 16.90 13.06
N LEU A 480 -4.51 18.12 13.10
CA LEU A 480 -4.73 18.90 14.31
C LEU A 480 -6.14 18.68 14.86
N GLU A 481 -6.26 18.09 16.04
CA GLU A 481 -7.53 17.93 16.76
C GLU A 481 -7.57 18.91 17.95
N VAL A 482 -8.47 19.90 17.93
CA VAL A 482 -8.61 20.87 19.03
C VAL A 482 -9.93 20.64 19.77
N ARG A 483 -9.85 20.26 21.04
CA ARG A 483 -11.00 20.17 21.95
C ARG A 483 -10.92 21.29 22.98
N HIS A 484 -12.04 21.96 23.26
CA HIS A 484 -12.04 23.04 24.25
C HIS A 484 -13.32 23.16 25.06
N ALA A 485 -13.18 23.65 26.30
CA ALA A 485 -14.30 23.85 27.21
C ALA A 485 -14.88 25.27 27.19
N THR A 486 -14.45 26.14 26.26
CA THR A 486 -14.70 27.60 26.21
C THR A 486 -16.08 28.06 26.70
N ASP A 487 -17.15 27.40 26.23
CA ASP A 487 -18.53 27.83 26.48
C ASP A 487 -19.19 27.14 27.67
N SER A 488 -18.53 26.15 28.30
CA SER A 488 -19.09 25.38 29.40
C SER A 488 -19.20 26.19 30.69
N ALA A 489 -20.23 25.91 31.49
CA ALA A 489 -20.40 26.55 32.79
C ALA A 489 -19.22 26.24 33.73
N ALA A 490 -18.71 25.00 33.69
CA ALA A 490 -17.54 24.58 34.46
C ALA A 490 -16.30 25.40 34.08
N ALA A 491 -16.04 25.61 32.78
CA ALA A 491 -14.92 26.42 32.32
C ALA A 491 -15.04 27.87 32.78
N LYS A 492 -16.25 28.46 32.76
CA LYS A 492 -16.50 29.82 33.27
C LYS A 492 -16.16 29.97 34.76
N LEU A 493 -16.52 28.96 35.56
CA LEU A 493 -16.18 28.95 36.98
C LEU A 493 -14.68 28.74 37.22
N LEU A 494 -14.05 27.83 36.48
CA LEU A 494 -12.63 27.52 36.60
C LEU A 494 -11.73 28.66 36.10
N MET A 495 -12.13 29.39 35.04
CA MET A 495 -11.35 30.49 34.48
C MET A 495 -11.41 31.78 35.32
N THR A 496 -12.42 31.92 36.19
CA THR A 496 -12.61 33.15 36.97
C THR A 496 -11.41 33.43 37.88
N PRO A 497 -10.98 32.49 38.75
CA PRO A 497 -9.84 32.74 39.63
C PRO A 497 -8.49 32.78 38.91
N THR A 498 -8.33 32.13 37.75
CA THR A 498 -7.07 32.19 36.98
C THR A 498 -6.86 33.58 36.34
N ARG A 499 -7.96 34.30 36.08
CA ARG A 499 -7.97 35.64 35.47
C ARG A 499 -7.99 36.79 36.46
N ASP A 500 -8.39 36.55 37.69
CA ASP A 500 -8.46 37.60 38.71
C ASP A 500 -7.06 38.06 39.10
N SER A 501 -6.74 39.34 38.82
CA SER A 501 -5.45 39.93 39.14
C SER A 501 -5.16 39.99 40.64
N ALA A 502 -6.19 39.91 41.50
CA ALA A 502 -6.03 39.83 42.94
C ALA A 502 -5.54 38.46 43.43
N ILE A 503 -5.64 37.43 42.58
CA ILE A 503 -5.22 36.06 42.91
C ILE A 503 -3.84 35.80 42.30
N GLN A 504 -2.89 35.44 43.16
CA GLN A 504 -1.49 35.17 42.81
C GLN A 504 -0.88 34.12 43.76
N GLY A 505 0.31 33.63 43.42
CA GLY A 505 1.06 32.71 44.26
C GLY A 505 0.33 31.38 44.49
N PRO A 506 0.36 30.82 45.71
CA PRO A 506 -0.25 29.51 46.01
C PRO A 506 -1.72 29.38 45.62
N SER A 507 -2.53 30.44 45.79
CA SER A 507 -3.96 30.41 45.44
C SER A 507 -4.19 30.33 43.93
N LEU A 508 -3.33 30.98 43.15
CA LEU A 508 -3.37 30.88 41.69
C LEU A 508 -2.93 29.49 41.22
N ARG A 509 -1.87 28.94 41.82
CA ARG A 509 -1.41 27.56 41.56
C ARG A 509 -2.51 26.53 41.83
N ALA A 510 -3.20 26.65 42.97
CA ALA A 510 -4.33 25.79 43.30
C ALA A 510 -5.50 25.90 42.29
N SER A 511 -5.66 27.06 41.67
CA SER A 511 -6.68 27.26 40.62
C SER A 511 -6.27 26.56 39.31
N HIS A 512 -5.01 26.70 38.88
CA HIS A 512 -4.49 25.97 37.71
C HIS A 512 -4.46 24.45 37.91
N HIS A 513 -4.20 23.98 39.13
CA HIS A 513 -4.30 22.56 39.49
C HIS A 513 -5.71 22.01 39.23
N LYS A 514 -6.75 22.73 39.67
CA LYS A 514 -8.15 22.36 39.40
C LYS A 514 -8.48 22.34 37.92
N VAL A 515 -7.93 23.28 37.14
CA VAL A 515 -8.07 23.30 35.67
C VAL A 515 -7.46 22.04 35.05
N GLY A 516 -6.24 21.69 35.44
CA GLY A 516 -5.55 20.50 34.93
C GLY A 516 -6.34 19.21 35.20
N ALA A 517 -6.80 19.04 36.44
CA ALA A 517 -7.61 17.89 36.83
C ALA A 517 -8.96 17.83 36.06
N TYR A 518 -9.60 18.99 35.82
CA TYR A 518 -10.82 19.06 35.03
C TYR A 518 -10.58 18.65 33.56
N LEU A 519 -9.56 19.22 32.91
CA LEU A 519 -9.25 18.91 31.51
C LEU A 519 -8.83 17.44 31.33
N ALA A 520 -8.07 16.90 32.28
CA ALA A 520 -7.69 15.50 32.29
C ALA A 520 -8.91 14.56 32.34
N ARG A 521 -9.83 14.79 33.29
CA ARG A 521 -11.03 13.95 33.48
C ARG A 521 -12.04 14.03 32.33
N MET A 522 -12.19 15.20 31.71
CA MET A 522 -13.28 15.44 30.76
C MET A 522 -12.87 15.33 29.30
N PHE A 523 -11.61 15.62 28.97
CA PHE A 523 -11.19 15.74 27.58
C PHE A 523 -10.01 14.83 27.24
N VAL A 524 -9.01 14.73 28.12
CA VAL A 524 -7.84 13.86 27.85
C VAL A 524 -8.23 12.38 27.92
N SER A 525 -9.02 11.98 28.91
CA SER A 525 -9.59 10.63 29.03
C SER A 525 -10.42 10.22 27.80
N GLU A 526 -11.30 11.11 27.32
CA GLU A 526 -12.12 10.89 26.12
C GLU A 526 -11.31 10.86 24.82
N LEU A 527 -10.14 11.50 24.81
CA LEU A 527 -9.26 11.54 23.65
C LEU A 527 -8.38 10.29 23.55
N ILE A 528 -7.87 9.82 24.69
CA ILE A 528 -6.94 8.69 24.78
C ILE A 528 -7.69 7.36 24.93
N GLY A 529 -8.82 7.35 25.63
CA GLY A 529 -9.55 6.16 26.06
C GLY A 529 -9.13 5.70 27.46
N VAL A 530 -9.90 4.75 28.00
CA VAL A 530 -9.64 4.09 29.28
C VAL A 530 -9.42 2.60 29.06
N GLU A 531 -8.71 1.97 29.98
CA GLU A 531 -8.55 0.51 30.05
C GLU A 531 -9.11 -0.03 31.36
N GLU A 532 -9.63 -1.25 31.28
CA GLU A 532 -10.09 -1.99 32.46
C GLU A 532 -8.89 -2.60 33.19
N ILE A 533 -8.89 -2.46 34.51
CA ILE A 533 -7.90 -3.07 35.41
C ILE A 533 -8.61 -3.88 36.48
N THR A 534 -7.95 -4.92 36.98
CA THR A 534 -8.46 -5.65 38.14
C THR A 534 -8.14 -4.88 39.43
N ILE A 535 -9.18 -4.55 40.19
CA ILE A 535 -9.08 -3.96 41.53
C ILE A 535 -9.69 -4.92 42.56
N ARG A 536 -9.35 -4.70 43.84
CA ARG A 536 -10.04 -5.34 44.96
C ARG A 536 -11.20 -4.46 45.40
N ASP A 537 -12.41 -4.99 45.39
CA ASP A 537 -13.58 -4.28 45.93
C ASP A 537 -13.52 -4.20 47.47
N VAL A 538 -14.51 -3.51 48.07
CA VAL A 538 -14.62 -3.37 49.54
C VAL A 538 -14.83 -4.70 50.28
N HIS A 539 -15.12 -5.78 49.56
CA HIS A 539 -15.28 -7.14 50.06
C HIS A 539 -14.07 -8.03 49.72
N ASN A 540 -12.99 -7.45 49.19
CA ASN A 540 -11.76 -8.11 48.77
C ASN A 540 -11.92 -9.09 47.59
N ASN A 541 -13.01 -8.97 46.83
CA ASN A 541 -13.21 -9.70 45.59
C ASN A 541 -12.56 -8.96 44.42
N ASP A 542 -12.25 -9.70 43.36
CA ASP A 542 -11.79 -9.09 42.10
C ASP A 542 -12.97 -8.37 41.44
N ALA A 543 -12.75 -7.10 41.08
CA ALA A 543 -13.72 -6.26 40.40
C ALA A 543 -13.05 -5.44 39.30
N ALA A 544 -13.85 -4.95 38.35
CA ALA A 544 -13.39 -4.06 37.30
C ALA A 544 -13.20 -2.64 37.83
N GLY A 545 -11.99 -2.11 37.69
CA GLY A 545 -11.66 -0.69 37.80
C GLY A 545 -11.23 -0.14 36.45
N TYR A 546 -11.03 1.18 36.37
CA TYR A 546 -10.62 1.83 35.13
C TYR A 546 -9.52 2.86 35.39
N ARG A 547 -8.61 2.97 34.43
CA ARG A 547 -7.57 4.01 34.38
C ARG A 547 -7.37 4.47 32.93
N LEU A 548 -6.52 5.48 32.72
CA LEU A 548 -6.20 5.90 31.36
C LEU A 548 -5.58 4.74 30.55
N LEU A 549 -5.91 4.62 29.27
CA LEU A 549 -5.31 3.60 28.40
C LEU A 549 -3.78 3.74 28.39
N GLU A 550 -3.07 2.66 28.76
CA GLU A 550 -1.62 2.64 28.94
C GLU A 550 -1.09 3.76 29.86
N GLU A 551 -1.77 4.01 30.99
CA GLU A 551 -1.42 5.07 31.93
C GLU A 551 0.05 4.98 32.41
N ASP A 552 0.55 3.78 32.67
CA ASP A 552 1.94 3.53 33.10
C ASP A 552 2.99 3.75 31.99
N LYS A 553 2.54 3.89 30.74
CA LYS A 553 3.36 4.27 29.57
C LYS A 553 3.02 5.67 29.06
N THR A 554 2.52 6.52 29.95
CA THR A 554 2.22 7.91 29.64
C THR A 554 3.20 8.82 30.36
N LEU A 555 3.82 9.74 29.63
CA LEU A 555 4.70 10.78 30.16
C LEU A 555 4.00 12.13 30.19
N ILE A 556 3.87 12.74 31.37
CA ILE A 556 3.41 14.11 31.56
C ILE A 556 4.63 15.03 31.60
N VAL A 557 4.69 15.98 30.67
CA VAL A 557 5.75 16.98 30.56
C VAL A 557 5.21 18.34 30.98
N ALA A 558 5.60 18.80 32.16
CA ALA A 558 5.28 20.13 32.66
C ALA A 558 6.22 21.16 32.05
N LEU A 559 5.70 22.05 31.19
CA LEU A 559 6.50 23.13 30.62
C LEU A 559 6.75 24.21 31.65
N MET A 560 8.02 24.45 31.94
CA MET A 560 8.45 25.32 33.01
C MET A 560 8.42 26.78 32.57
N ARG A 561 7.83 27.70 33.34
CA ARG A 561 7.26 27.51 34.69
C ARG A 561 5.74 27.49 34.72
N GLY A 562 5.08 27.93 33.64
CA GLY A 562 3.63 28.16 33.61
C GLY A 562 2.79 26.88 33.71
N GLY A 563 3.27 25.78 33.11
CA GLY A 563 2.54 24.51 33.05
C GLY A 563 2.50 23.71 34.36
N GLU A 564 3.42 23.93 35.30
CA GLU A 564 3.68 23.04 36.45
C GLU A 564 2.42 22.75 37.29
N SER A 565 1.75 23.80 37.78
CA SER A 565 0.60 23.62 38.67
C SER A 565 -0.55 22.90 37.98
N MET A 566 -0.73 23.12 36.68
CA MET A 566 -1.75 22.43 35.90
C MET A 566 -1.35 20.98 35.63
N ALA A 567 -0.06 20.72 35.38
CA ALA A 567 0.46 19.36 35.18
C ALA A 567 0.26 18.49 36.42
N PHE A 568 0.44 19.03 37.63
CA PHE A 568 0.10 18.31 38.86
C PHE A 568 -1.39 17.95 38.93
N GLY A 569 -2.27 18.82 38.44
CA GLY A 569 -3.68 18.50 38.29
C GLY A 569 -3.94 17.33 37.34
N VAL A 570 -3.20 17.27 36.22
CA VAL A 570 -3.29 16.14 35.28
C VAL A 570 -2.78 14.85 35.93
N ASN A 571 -1.65 14.91 36.64
CA ASN A 571 -1.06 13.75 37.31
C ASN A 571 -1.89 13.25 38.50
N GLU A 572 -2.64 14.11 39.19
CA GLU A 572 -3.63 13.67 40.20
C GLU A 572 -4.68 12.71 39.58
N VAL A 573 -5.07 12.98 38.33
CA VAL A 573 -6.07 12.16 37.63
C VAL A 573 -5.45 10.89 37.05
N PHE A 574 -4.18 10.96 36.63
CA PHE A 574 -3.42 9.85 36.05
C PHE A 574 -2.19 9.53 36.91
N PRO A 575 -2.39 8.92 38.09
CA PRO A 575 -1.34 8.78 39.10
C PRO A 575 -0.21 7.83 38.70
N SER A 576 -0.45 6.90 37.76
CA SER A 576 0.58 5.97 37.28
C SER A 576 1.46 6.56 36.17
N ALA A 577 1.07 7.71 35.61
CA ALA A 577 1.82 8.36 34.55
C ALA A 577 3.13 8.94 35.08
N GLN A 578 4.19 8.83 34.28
CA GLN A 578 5.50 9.42 34.56
C GLN A 578 5.40 10.95 34.51
N PHE A 579 6.24 11.64 35.27
CA PHE A 579 6.20 13.11 35.37
C PHE A 579 7.59 13.72 35.17
N LEU A 580 7.69 14.67 34.23
CA LEU A 580 8.93 15.36 33.89
C LEU A 580 8.70 16.88 33.86
N HIS A 581 9.61 17.63 34.46
CA HIS A 581 9.69 19.08 34.27
C HIS A 581 10.65 19.38 33.11
N ALA A 582 10.22 20.21 32.17
CA ALA A 582 11.06 20.61 31.04
C ALA A 582 10.93 22.11 30.79
N LYS A 583 12.06 22.79 30.65
CA LYS A 583 12.12 24.21 30.27
C LYS A 583 12.37 24.36 28.78
N GLU A 584 13.26 23.56 28.24
CA GLU A 584 13.63 23.56 26.82
C GLU A 584 13.50 22.14 26.24
N PRO A 585 13.38 21.98 24.91
CA PRO A 585 13.22 20.67 24.29
C PRO A 585 14.36 19.69 24.60
N GLU A 586 15.57 20.18 24.86
CA GLU A 586 16.75 19.39 25.19
C GLU A 586 16.65 18.67 26.54
N ASP A 587 15.71 19.09 27.41
CA ASP A 587 15.42 18.39 28.67
C ASP A 587 14.70 17.03 28.42
N LEU A 588 14.17 16.81 27.21
CA LEU A 588 13.61 15.53 26.78
C LEU A 588 14.70 14.68 26.11
N THR A 589 15.06 13.57 26.77
CA THR A 589 16.07 12.63 26.27
C THR A 589 15.40 11.37 25.70
N HIS A 590 16.17 10.57 24.98
CA HIS A 590 15.68 9.31 24.40
C HIS A 590 15.15 8.36 25.47
N GLU A 591 15.80 8.31 26.63
CA GLU A 591 15.41 7.50 27.79
C GLU A 591 14.06 7.91 28.39
N HIS A 592 13.71 9.20 28.32
CA HIS A 592 12.39 9.68 28.75
C HIS A 592 11.28 9.27 27.78
N ILE A 593 11.57 9.09 26.49
CA ILE A 593 10.56 8.81 25.46
C ILE A 593 10.42 7.31 25.20
N GLU A 594 11.51 6.55 25.34
CA GLU A 594 11.52 5.12 25.07
C GLU A 594 10.54 4.35 25.98
N GLY A 595 9.77 3.43 25.37
CA GLY A 595 8.76 2.65 26.09
C GLY A 595 7.42 3.37 26.35
N ASN A 596 7.36 4.69 26.18
CA ASN A 596 6.12 5.46 26.33
C ASN A 596 5.23 5.37 25.08
N ALA A 597 3.93 5.23 25.30
CA ALA A 597 2.91 5.22 24.25
C ALA A 597 2.30 6.61 24.04
N THR A 598 2.30 7.45 25.08
CA THR A 598 1.71 8.81 25.05
C THR A 598 2.60 9.82 25.77
N VAL A 599 2.69 11.03 25.22
CA VAL A 599 3.25 12.22 25.87
C VAL A 599 2.17 13.29 26.02
N ILE A 600 1.98 13.79 27.23
CA ILE A 600 1.08 14.88 27.57
C ILE A 600 1.92 16.12 27.89
N ILE A 601 1.96 17.10 27.00
CA ILE A 601 2.65 18.38 27.20
C ILE A 601 1.69 19.35 27.87
N VAL A 602 2.05 19.94 29.00
CA VAL A 602 1.18 20.82 29.76
C VAL A 602 1.77 22.22 29.84
N GLU A 603 1.04 23.21 29.34
CA GLU A 603 1.42 24.63 29.39
C GLU A 603 0.20 25.49 29.70
N SER A 604 0.32 26.43 30.63
CA SER A 604 -0.76 27.34 31.01
C SER A 604 -1.31 28.15 29.82
N VAL A 605 -0.44 28.77 29.02
CA VAL A 605 -0.84 29.69 27.94
C VAL A 605 -0.12 29.39 26.64
N ILE A 606 -0.88 29.22 25.56
CA ILE A 606 -0.36 29.03 24.20
C ILE A 606 -0.70 30.27 23.37
N ASN A 607 0.31 31.13 23.16
CA ASN A 607 0.18 32.37 22.38
C ASN A 607 0.41 32.15 20.88
N SER A 608 1.66 31.94 20.44
CA SER A 608 1.97 31.66 19.02
C SER A 608 2.03 30.16 18.70
N GLY A 609 2.14 29.32 19.73
CA GLY A 609 2.38 27.88 19.58
C GLY A 609 3.84 27.49 19.32
N THR A 610 4.76 28.45 19.18
CA THR A 610 6.17 28.18 18.84
C THR A 610 6.87 27.23 19.81
N THR A 611 6.65 27.39 21.11
CA THR A 611 7.22 26.48 22.13
C THR A 611 6.71 25.06 21.94
N ILE A 612 5.40 24.89 21.75
CA ILE A 612 4.78 23.58 21.51
C ILE A 612 5.38 22.92 20.27
N VAL A 613 5.59 23.67 19.18
CA VAL A 613 6.21 23.14 17.97
C VAL A 613 7.59 22.55 18.25
N LYS A 614 8.47 23.31 18.90
CA LYS A 614 9.83 22.84 19.23
C LYS A 614 9.83 21.56 20.06
N PHE A 615 8.97 21.49 21.07
CA PHE A 615 8.84 20.31 21.92
C PHE A 615 8.32 19.10 21.15
N VAL A 616 7.30 19.28 20.32
CA VAL A 616 6.76 18.20 19.50
C VAL A 616 7.80 17.72 18.48
N GLU A 617 8.53 18.62 17.83
CA GLU A 617 9.62 18.26 16.90
C GLU A 617 10.71 17.43 17.58
N ALA A 618 11.14 17.83 18.77
CA ALA A 618 12.12 17.08 19.56
C ALA A 618 11.62 15.66 19.92
N ILE A 619 10.37 15.54 20.38
CA ILE A 619 9.75 14.24 20.65
C ILE A 619 9.68 13.38 19.39
N ARG A 620 9.29 13.98 18.25
CA ARG A 620 9.12 13.29 16.97
C ARG A 620 10.44 12.82 16.37
N ALA A 621 11.53 13.55 16.61
CA ALA A 621 12.87 13.14 16.22
C ALA A 621 13.29 11.82 16.90
N MET A 622 12.85 11.61 18.15
CA MET A 622 13.12 10.37 18.91
C MET A 622 12.07 9.29 18.64
N HIS A 623 10.79 9.65 18.57
CA HIS A 623 9.70 8.70 18.36
C HIS A 623 8.63 9.23 17.39
N ARG A 624 8.71 8.79 16.13
CA ARG A 624 7.86 9.30 15.04
C ARG A 624 6.35 9.12 15.27
N ALA A 625 5.93 8.01 15.87
CA ALA A 625 4.51 7.63 15.97
C ALA A 625 3.86 7.81 17.36
N ILE A 626 4.56 8.33 18.37
CA ILE A 626 4.04 8.43 19.75
C ILE A 626 2.77 9.30 19.82
N ARG A 627 1.81 9.00 20.68
CA ARG A 627 0.65 9.90 20.83
C ARG A 627 1.11 11.18 21.55
N ILE A 628 0.77 12.37 21.04
CA ILE A 628 1.08 13.64 21.71
C ILE A 628 -0.21 14.42 21.95
N VAL A 629 -0.44 14.78 23.20
CA VAL A 629 -1.58 15.60 23.65
C VAL A 629 -1.05 16.84 24.34
N VAL A 630 -1.51 18.02 23.93
CA VAL A 630 -1.15 19.30 24.55
C VAL A 630 -2.32 19.75 25.40
N VAL A 631 -2.09 20.08 26.67
CA VAL A 631 -3.11 20.56 27.61
C VAL A 631 -2.79 21.99 28.00
N ALA A 632 -3.77 22.88 27.84
CA ALA A 632 -3.63 24.28 28.17
C ALA A 632 -4.84 24.90 28.88
N ASP A 633 -4.59 25.90 29.73
CA ASP A 633 -5.68 26.74 30.26
C ASP A 633 -6.19 27.64 29.13
N VAL A 634 -5.28 28.38 28.48
CA VAL A 634 -5.62 29.32 27.42
C VAL A 634 -4.87 29.02 26.13
N VAL A 635 -5.60 28.90 25.03
CA VAL A 635 -5.04 28.84 23.67
C VAL A 635 -5.53 30.05 22.88
N GLN A 636 -4.62 30.79 22.26
CA GLN A 636 -5.00 31.87 21.36
C GLN A 636 -5.55 31.27 20.05
N LYS A 637 -6.70 31.75 19.56
CA LYS A 637 -7.34 31.19 18.35
C LYS A 637 -6.42 31.18 17.13
N GLN A 638 -5.60 32.22 16.95
CA GLN A 638 -4.66 32.24 15.83
C GLN A 638 -3.59 31.14 15.95
N ALA A 639 -3.23 30.69 17.17
CA ALA A 639 -2.22 29.65 17.41
C ALA A 639 -2.66 28.25 16.97
N VAL A 640 -3.93 28.06 16.64
CA VAL A 640 -4.51 26.81 16.16
C VAL A 640 -5.29 27.00 14.86
N SER A 641 -5.05 28.12 14.18
CA SER A 641 -5.63 28.42 12.86
C SER A 641 -4.81 27.81 11.72
N GLY A 642 -5.36 27.74 10.52
CA GLY A 642 -4.74 27.00 9.40
C GLY A 642 -3.30 27.40 9.04
N ASP A 643 -2.90 28.65 9.26
CA ASP A 643 -1.59 29.18 8.82
C ASP A 643 -0.65 29.52 9.98
N CYS A 644 -0.81 28.84 11.11
CA CYS A 644 0.03 29.03 12.30
C CYS A 644 1.07 27.91 12.46
N PRO A 645 2.13 28.11 13.25
CA PRO A 645 3.20 27.12 13.45
C PRO A 645 2.69 25.73 13.87
N ILE A 646 1.70 25.66 14.78
CA ILE A 646 1.08 24.40 15.20
C ILE A 646 0.31 23.75 14.05
N GLY A 647 -0.39 24.55 13.25
CA GLY A 647 -1.08 24.11 12.06
C GLY A 647 -0.12 23.55 11.01
N GLU A 648 1.07 24.13 10.86
CA GLU A 648 2.13 23.63 9.98
C GLU A 648 2.68 22.29 10.45
N LEU A 649 2.99 22.18 11.74
CA LEU A 649 3.46 20.95 12.36
C LEU A 649 2.42 19.82 12.25
N ALA A 650 1.14 20.16 12.39
CA ALA A 650 0.05 19.20 12.28
C ALA A 650 -0.21 18.71 10.84
N ARG A 651 0.47 19.28 9.83
CA ARG A 651 0.43 18.77 8.44
C ARG A 651 1.11 17.41 8.33
N SER A 652 2.20 17.22 9.06
CA SER A 652 3.03 16.01 9.00
C SER A 652 2.85 15.06 10.18
N SER A 653 2.11 15.49 11.22
CA SER A 653 1.97 14.75 12.47
C SER A 653 0.60 14.91 13.10
N LYS A 654 0.06 13.84 13.69
CA LYS A 654 -1.14 13.98 14.53
C LYS A 654 -0.77 14.72 15.82
N LEU A 655 -1.49 15.80 16.10
CA LEU A 655 -1.38 16.57 17.33
C LEU A 655 -2.78 16.87 17.87
N SER A 656 -3.00 16.60 19.15
CA SER A 656 -4.25 16.94 19.82
C SER A 656 -4.01 18.05 20.84
N ILE A 657 -4.88 19.04 20.89
CA ILE A 657 -4.84 20.15 21.83
C ILE A 657 -6.13 20.17 22.63
N VAL A 658 -6.02 20.15 23.94
CA VAL A 658 -7.11 20.30 24.90
C VAL A 658 -6.95 21.64 25.60
N ALA A 659 -7.96 22.50 25.52
CA ALA A 659 -7.93 23.82 26.13
C ALA A 659 -9.11 24.06 27.09
N LEU A 660 -8.90 24.74 28.22
CA LEU A 660 -10.02 25.28 28.99
C LEU A 660 -10.74 26.36 28.16
N ARG A 661 -9.98 27.21 27.45
CA ARG A 661 -10.54 28.31 26.68
C ARG A 661 -9.76 28.67 25.42
N LEU A 662 -10.49 28.97 24.34
CA LEU A 662 -9.97 29.69 23.18
C LEU A 662 -10.12 31.21 23.33
N SER A 663 -9.02 31.96 23.19
CA SER A 663 -8.99 33.42 23.33
C SER A 663 -8.82 34.14 21.98
N ASN A 664 -9.60 35.21 21.74
CA ASN A 664 -9.39 36.14 20.62
C ASN A 664 -8.25 37.14 20.91
N ASN A 665 -7.88 37.34 22.18
CA ASN A 665 -6.88 38.32 22.58
C ASN A 665 -5.49 37.70 22.49
N LYS A 666 -4.55 38.43 21.88
CA LYS A 666 -3.12 38.15 21.96
C LYS A 666 -2.62 38.64 23.33
N TYR A 667 -2.28 37.72 24.22
CA TYR A 667 -1.61 38.09 25.46
C TYR A 667 -0.14 38.32 25.13
N THR A 668 0.30 39.58 25.13
CA THR A 668 1.73 39.89 25.25
C THR A 668 2.08 39.81 26.73
N GLU A 669 2.65 38.69 27.15
CA GLU A 669 3.20 38.52 28.49
C GLU A 669 4.34 39.53 28.67
N SER A 670 4.06 40.64 29.36
CA SER A 670 5.06 41.61 29.77
C SER A 670 4.85 41.95 31.24
N GLY A 671 5.88 41.81 32.07
CA GLY A 671 5.82 42.35 33.43
C GLY A 671 4.86 41.59 34.36
N SER A 672 3.93 42.35 34.92
CA SER A 672 2.96 41.96 35.95
C SER A 672 1.83 41.04 35.48
N THR A 673 1.67 40.82 34.17
CA THR A 673 0.61 39.97 33.60
C THR A 673 1.07 38.60 33.14
N ASP A 674 2.37 38.29 33.25
CA ASP A 674 2.93 36.98 32.92
C ASP A 674 2.43 35.88 33.87
N THR A 675 1.94 34.78 33.32
CA THR A 675 1.31 33.70 34.09
C THR A 675 2.32 33.02 35.01
N GLY A 676 3.53 32.75 34.52
CA GLY A 676 4.60 32.17 35.33
C GLY A 676 4.96 33.05 36.53
N ASN A 677 5.12 34.36 36.31
CA ASN A 677 5.45 35.30 37.36
C ASN A 677 4.34 35.44 38.40
N ARG A 678 3.06 35.42 37.99
CA ARG A 678 1.92 35.45 38.92
C ARG A 678 1.82 34.17 39.74
N LEU A 679 2.12 33.00 39.16
CA LEU A 679 2.10 31.72 39.87
C LEU A 679 3.12 31.66 41.01
N PHE A 680 4.25 32.35 40.88
CA PHE A 680 5.36 32.30 41.84
C PHE A 680 5.68 33.65 42.52
N ASN A 681 4.83 34.67 42.36
CA ASN A 681 5.02 36.02 42.90
C ASN A 681 6.35 36.67 42.48
N THR A 682 6.83 36.38 41.26
CA THR A 682 8.06 36.94 40.70
C THR A 682 7.83 38.07 39.71
N THR A 683 6.69 38.77 39.80
CA THR A 683 6.32 39.87 38.89
C THR A 683 7.25 41.08 38.92
N HIS A 684 8.09 41.19 39.95
CA HIS A 684 9.14 42.22 40.08
C HIS A 684 10.44 41.88 39.31
N LEU A 685 10.60 40.63 38.84
CA LEU A 685 11.77 40.18 38.08
C LEU A 685 11.61 40.39 36.57
N ALA A 686 10.52 41.02 36.15
CA ALA A 686 10.07 41.06 34.77
C ALA A 686 10.48 42.34 34.03
#